data_AF-A0A7C2K5U3-F1
#
_entry.id   AF-A0A7C2K5U3-F1
#
_cell.length_a   1.000
_cell.length_b   1.000
_cell.length_c   1.000
_cell.angle_alpha   90.00
_cell.angle_beta   90.00
_cell.angle_gamma   90.00
#
_symmetry.space_group_name_H-M   'P 1'
#
loop_
_entity.id
_entity.type
_entity.pdbx_description
1 polymer ?
#
loop_
_entity_poly.entity_id
_entity_poly.type
_entity_poly.pdbx_seq_one_letter_code
_entity_poly.pdbx_strand_id
1 'polypeptide(L)'
;MPAYPDDILIKVRKPSRYLGKEPFFPLKDWERARIKVCLCYPDLYEVGRSHLGLNILCGIINSQKEYLCDLAFAVAPDFEEHLKATSKPLLSTNYQKPLSEFDVIGICYAYELLATGILQILDLSNLPFKSEERDERFPIILGGGPSAGNPEPIAEVFDAFIIGEAEEAILEVLEIIKDCKEKRKDKHELLKELAKVEGVYVPLFKNRVKRRIFQGFSEGLTPMFYSIPTIELTHDRLSVEISRGCTRGCRFCSAGFYYRPVREKPPELIVQEILQGFKKTGYREASLMSLSTGDYTRLDELVSLLDQTFYRGEKGEFAFSLPSLRIGSLNKNLLSFLRKGRTTTLTFAVEAGSSRLRAVINKDINLEDLFHDLALAQRFGFRRVKLYFMVGLPLEDLSDLEEIIKLYRDIKKVFSSIDLTFSASIFIPKPHTPFQWTNQVELDVARERLSFLKRTLKKGFKHHDPEQSFLEGVIARGGRELFQLIELSYQRGARLDSWKDYFNFNIWLESAEKLGIDLTSYLRERDFNASLPWDHIDVGVKKEFLQKEFERALKGKITKDCRFSPCSKCGVCGKKMKNILAKEAKLSIQKDVLKTYFEDKEGAQEYWYILAYTKQGSAKYLSQLEVVRLFELCLRRNGIPLSYTQGFNPRPKMVSGPALPVGIESEEEYLAFAIKGKDYAEVLCGLKLYEGLTILEVKSIAQEKPKIPTYPQIFRLIPLKEVEIPSVDTEEFSLRVNLSGYELTIKKEGISLFKVLREVLMIDDPLSVLSIVKLKACIF
;
A
#
# COMPACT_ATOMS: atom_id res chain seq x y z
N MET A 1 -4.24 -18.35 -23.14
CA MET A 1 -5.53 -17.68 -22.93
C MET A 1 -5.45 -16.95 -21.60
N PRO A 2 -5.86 -15.68 -21.59
CA PRO A 2 -5.24 -14.59 -20.83
C PRO A 2 -6.29 -13.98 -19.88
N ALA A 3 -6.18 -12.68 -19.55
CA ALA A 3 -7.14 -11.80 -18.86
C ALA A 3 -8.53 -12.40 -18.52
N TYR A 4 -9.02 -12.10 -17.32
CA TYR A 4 -10.36 -12.52 -16.91
C TYR A 4 -11.43 -12.12 -17.95
N PRO A 5 -12.35 -13.05 -18.27
CA PRO A 5 -13.32 -12.83 -19.33
C PRO A 5 -14.35 -11.77 -18.94
N ASP A 6 -14.95 -11.16 -19.96
CA ASP A 6 -15.88 -10.04 -19.81
C ASP A 6 -17.13 -10.40 -18.98
N ASP A 7 -17.59 -11.64 -19.09
CA ASP A 7 -18.77 -12.17 -18.37
C ASP A 7 -18.57 -12.24 -16.85
N ILE A 8 -17.31 -12.23 -16.39
CA ILE A 8 -16.94 -12.06 -14.98
C ILE A 8 -16.79 -10.56 -14.67
N LEU A 9 -15.94 -9.84 -15.41
CA LEU A 9 -15.57 -8.46 -15.07
C LEU A 9 -16.76 -7.50 -15.04
N ILE A 10 -17.77 -7.69 -15.89
CA ILE A 10 -18.97 -6.84 -15.94
C ILE A 10 -19.82 -6.94 -14.66
N LYS A 11 -19.76 -8.08 -13.96
CA LYS A 11 -20.61 -8.36 -12.78
C LYS A 11 -19.99 -7.89 -11.46
N VAL A 12 -18.74 -7.47 -11.50
CA VAL A 12 -17.95 -7.16 -10.31
C VAL A 12 -17.97 -5.66 -10.04
N ARG A 13 -17.98 -5.24 -8.77
CA ARG A 13 -18.18 -3.82 -8.42
C ARG A 13 -17.04 -2.91 -8.88
N LYS A 14 -15.80 -3.41 -8.89
CA LYS A 14 -14.60 -2.66 -9.27
C LYS A 14 -13.70 -3.50 -10.20
N PRO A 15 -14.09 -3.67 -11.47
CA PRO A 15 -13.36 -4.53 -12.42
C PRO A 15 -11.95 -4.02 -12.73
N SER A 16 -11.73 -2.70 -12.64
CA SER A 16 -10.44 -2.05 -12.86
C SER A 16 -9.31 -2.62 -11.98
N ARG A 17 -9.66 -3.20 -10.82
CA ARG A 17 -8.75 -3.89 -9.89
C ARG A 17 -8.07 -5.11 -10.51
N TYR A 18 -8.73 -5.79 -11.45
CA TYR A 18 -8.33 -7.12 -11.93
C TYR A 18 -7.82 -7.12 -13.37
N LEU A 19 -7.65 -5.93 -13.98
CA LEU A 19 -7.20 -5.81 -15.38
C LEU A 19 -5.71 -6.14 -15.55
N GLY A 20 -4.90 -5.71 -14.59
CA GLY A 20 -3.46 -5.95 -14.63
C GLY A 20 -2.75 -5.21 -15.76
N LYS A 21 -1.62 -5.76 -16.22
CA LYS A 21 -0.77 -5.20 -17.30
C LYS A 21 -0.38 -3.73 -17.06
N GLU A 22 0.12 -3.45 -15.87
CA GLU A 22 0.50 -2.09 -15.45
C GLU A 22 1.44 -1.44 -16.49
N PRO A 23 1.15 -0.19 -16.93
CA PRO A 23 2.04 0.51 -17.85
C PRO A 23 3.47 0.55 -17.34
N PHE A 24 4.42 0.30 -18.25
CA PHE A 24 5.86 0.27 -17.97
C PHE A 24 6.33 -0.82 -16.99
N PHE A 25 5.53 -1.86 -16.75
CA PHE A 25 5.99 -3.06 -16.05
C PHE A 25 7.06 -3.79 -16.90
N PRO A 26 8.21 -4.21 -16.31
CA PRO A 26 9.33 -4.79 -17.05
C PRO A 26 9.06 -6.27 -17.37
N LEU A 27 8.22 -6.53 -18.38
CA LEU A 27 7.97 -7.89 -18.86
C LEU A 27 9.24 -8.49 -19.50
N LYS A 28 9.47 -9.78 -19.22
CA LYS A 28 10.52 -10.63 -19.79
C LYS A 28 9.88 -11.79 -20.54
N ASP A 29 10.66 -12.45 -21.36
CA ASP A 29 10.23 -13.66 -22.05
C ASP A 29 9.98 -14.77 -21.02
N TRP A 30 8.74 -15.26 -20.98
CA TRP A 30 8.29 -16.30 -20.06
C TRP A 30 9.05 -17.62 -20.27
N GLU A 31 9.28 -18.01 -21.52
CA GLU A 31 9.90 -19.29 -21.86
C GLU A 31 11.41 -19.29 -21.58
N ARG A 32 12.04 -18.11 -21.64
CA ARG A 32 13.50 -17.97 -21.37
C ARG A 32 13.85 -17.87 -19.89
N ALA A 33 12.88 -17.59 -19.01
CA ALA A 33 13.17 -17.46 -17.59
C ALA A 33 13.41 -18.82 -16.93
N ARG A 34 14.56 -18.98 -16.27
CA ARG A 34 14.91 -20.20 -15.53
C ARG A 34 14.10 -20.34 -14.24
N ILE A 35 13.81 -19.20 -13.61
CA ILE A 35 12.96 -19.10 -12.41
C ILE A 35 11.88 -18.05 -12.62
N LYS A 36 10.65 -18.45 -12.31
CA LYS A 36 9.44 -17.63 -12.37
C LYS A 36 8.90 -17.43 -10.96
N VAL A 37 8.86 -16.17 -10.52
CA VAL A 37 8.39 -15.81 -9.18
C VAL A 37 7.09 -15.01 -9.28
N CYS A 38 6.12 -15.32 -8.42
CA CYS A 38 4.97 -14.45 -8.17
C CYS A 38 5.04 -13.98 -6.72
N LEU A 39 5.16 -12.66 -6.50
CA LEU A 39 5.09 -12.10 -5.15
C LEU A 39 3.67 -11.65 -4.85
N CYS A 40 3.07 -12.21 -3.81
CA CYS A 40 1.71 -11.95 -3.42
C CYS A 40 1.62 -11.06 -2.19
N TYR A 41 0.61 -10.19 -2.18
CA TYR A 41 0.16 -9.51 -0.98
C TYR A 41 -1.26 -9.95 -0.66
N PRO A 42 -1.53 -10.54 0.52
CA PRO A 42 -2.82 -11.14 0.88
C PRO A 42 -3.90 -10.10 1.27
N ASP A 43 -3.98 -9.01 0.52
CA ASP A 43 -4.98 -7.94 0.64
C ASP A 43 -5.31 -7.42 -0.76
N LEU A 44 -6.32 -6.55 -0.87
CA LEU A 44 -6.75 -5.98 -2.15
C LEU A 44 -5.62 -5.20 -2.84
N TYR A 45 -5.63 -5.19 -4.18
CA TYR A 45 -4.62 -4.56 -5.03
C TYR A 45 -4.23 -3.15 -4.58
N GLU A 46 -5.20 -2.26 -4.32
CA GLU A 46 -4.91 -0.86 -3.94
C GLU A 46 -4.09 -0.72 -2.65
N VAL A 47 -4.23 -1.69 -1.73
CA VAL A 47 -3.46 -1.78 -0.49
C VAL A 47 -2.12 -2.48 -0.78
N GLY A 48 -2.16 -3.69 -1.32
CA GLY A 48 -0.96 -4.51 -1.50
C GLY A 48 0.05 -3.90 -2.47
N ARG A 49 -0.40 -3.28 -3.56
CA ARG A 49 0.47 -2.65 -4.56
C ARG A 49 1.22 -1.44 -4.01
N SER A 50 0.71 -0.82 -2.94
CA SER A 50 1.35 0.28 -2.22
C SER A 50 2.47 -0.17 -1.25
N HIS A 51 2.64 -1.49 -1.04
CA HIS A 51 3.64 -2.03 -0.12
C HIS A 51 5.06 -1.89 -0.68
N LEU A 52 5.91 -1.10 -0.01
CA LEU A 52 7.28 -0.83 -0.46
C LEU A 52 8.15 -2.09 -0.57
N GLY A 53 8.09 -3.01 0.40
CA GLY A 53 8.89 -4.23 0.36
C GLY A 53 8.60 -5.11 -0.87
N LEU A 54 7.34 -5.12 -1.32
CA LEU A 54 6.93 -5.85 -2.53
C LEU A 54 7.56 -5.23 -3.79
N ASN A 55 7.60 -3.89 -3.83
CA ASN A 55 8.22 -3.14 -4.91
C ASN A 55 9.73 -3.34 -5.00
N ILE A 56 10.40 -3.40 -3.85
CA ILE A 56 11.84 -3.64 -3.76
C ILE A 56 12.17 -5.06 -4.23
N LEU A 57 11.51 -6.08 -3.67
CA LEU A 57 11.82 -7.48 -4.01
C LEU A 57 11.52 -7.79 -5.48
N CYS A 58 10.40 -7.31 -6.02
CA CYS A 58 10.09 -7.48 -7.44
C CYS A 58 11.14 -6.79 -8.33
N GLY A 59 11.63 -5.60 -7.95
CA GLY A 59 12.70 -4.91 -8.67
C GLY A 59 14.04 -5.64 -8.60
N ILE A 60 14.40 -6.20 -7.45
CA ILE A 60 15.62 -7.02 -7.26
C ILE A 60 15.56 -8.25 -8.15
N ILE A 61 14.47 -9.01 -8.11
CA ILE A 61 14.33 -10.25 -8.91
C ILE A 61 14.32 -9.91 -10.40
N ASN A 62 13.56 -8.90 -10.82
CA ASN A 62 13.53 -8.48 -12.23
C ASN A 62 14.82 -7.81 -12.70
N SER A 63 15.76 -7.46 -11.82
CA SER A 63 17.12 -7.04 -12.25
C SER A 63 17.98 -8.21 -12.74
N GLN A 64 17.66 -9.45 -12.34
CA GLN A 64 18.41 -10.65 -12.74
C GLN A 64 18.00 -11.11 -14.14
N LYS A 65 18.95 -11.31 -15.05
CA LYS A 65 18.63 -11.62 -16.46
C LYS A 65 17.82 -12.91 -16.62
N GLU A 66 18.08 -13.91 -15.78
CA GLU A 66 17.49 -15.26 -15.90
C GLU A 66 16.17 -15.42 -15.12
N TYR A 67 15.76 -14.43 -14.33
CA TYR A 67 14.57 -14.51 -13.47
C TYR A 67 13.48 -13.56 -13.94
N LEU A 68 12.22 -13.96 -13.82
CA LEU A 68 11.08 -13.06 -13.93
C LEU A 68 10.32 -13.01 -12.61
N CYS A 69 9.77 -11.85 -12.28
CA CYS A 69 8.87 -11.67 -11.16
C CYS A 69 7.60 -10.96 -11.60
N ASP A 70 6.44 -11.50 -11.19
CA ASP A 70 5.14 -10.83 -11.26
C ASP A 70 4.55 -10.65 -9.86
N LEU A 71 3.37 -10.02 -9.78
CA LEU A 71 2.63 -9.76 -8.56
C LEU A 71 1.26 -10.44 -8.57
N ALA A 72 0.71 -10.74 -7.40
CA ALA A 72 -0.69 -11.10 -7.24
C ALA A 72 -1.25 -10.59 -5.90
N PHE A 73 -2.58 -10.54 -5.79
CA PHE A 73 -3.28 -9.94 -4.67
C PHE A 73 -4.48 -10.78 -4.27
N ALA A 74 -4.89 -10.69 -3.01
CA ALA A 74 -6.20 -11.19 -2.59
C ALA A 74 -7.31 -10.39 -3.31
N VAL A 75 -8.48 -11.01 -3.42
CA VAL A 75 -9.60 -10.46 -4.20
C VAL A 75 -10.81 -10.19 -3.32
N ALA A 76 -11.68 -9.28 -3.77
CA ALA A 76 -12.91 -8.98 -3.05
C ALA A 76 -13.90 -10.17 -3.17
N PRO A 77 -14.81 -10.34 -2.19
CA PRO A 77 -15.72 -11.49 -2.15
C PRO A 77 -16.58 -11.67 -3.40
N ASP A 78 -17.02 -10.56 -4.02
CA ASP A 78 -17.81 -10.59 -5.27
C ASP A 78 -17.03 -11.19 -6.45
N PHE A 79 -15.73 -10.92 -6.52
CA PHE A 79 -14.86 -11.53 -7.53
C PHE A 79 -14.49 -12.98 -7.19
N GLU A 80 -14.22 -13.28 -5.91
CA GLU A 80 -13.96 -14.66 -5.44
C GLU A 80 -15.11 -15.60 -5.83
N GLU A 81 -16.36 -15.18 -5.61
CA GLU A 81 -17.56 -15.96 -5.95
C GLU A 81 -17.60 -16.32 -7.43
N HIS A 82 -17.34 -15.35 -8.32
CA HIS A 82 -17.32 -15.59 -9.76
C HIS A 82 -16.16 -16.48 -10.21
N LEU A 83 -14.97 -16.33 -9.62
CA LEU A 83 -13.84 -17.22 -9.93
C LEU A 83 -14.15 -18.66 -9.55
N LYS A 84 -14.73 -18.88 -8.36
CA LYS A 84 -15.14 -20.21 -7.90
C LYS A 84 -16.24 -20.80 -8.76
N ALA A 85 -17.29 -20.03 -9.05
CA ALA A 85 -18.41 -20.47 -9.88
C ALA A 85 -17.99 -20.88 -11.31
N THR A 86 -16.94 -20.26 -11.84
CA THR A 86 -16.42 -20.53 -13.19
C THR A 86 -15.16 -21.41 -13.20
N SER A 87 -14.71 -21.89 -12.04
CA SER A 87 -13.46 -22.65 -11.86
C SER A 87 -12.24 -21.96 -12.51
N LYS A 88 -12.20 -20.62 -12.46
CA LYS A 88 -11.08 -19.83 -12.99
C LYS A 88 -10.04 -19.61 -11.89
N PRO A 89 -8.76 -19.87 -12.17
CA PRO A 89 -7.72 -19.66 -11.18
C PRO A 89 -7.45 -18.16 -10.96
N LEU A 90 -6.88 -17.83 -9.81
CA LEU A 90 -6.23 -16.55 -9.59
C LEU A 90 -5.07 -16.39 -10.58
N LEU A 91 -5.05 -15.25 -11.26
CA LEU A 91 -4.01 -14.89 -12.22
C LEU A 91 -3.06 -13.85 -11.64
N SER A 92 -1.79 -13.93 -12.03
CA SER A 92 -0.79 -12.90 -11.79
C SER A 92 -1.14 -11.61 -12.52
N THR A 93 -0.71 -10.46 -11.99
CA THR A 93 -1.20 -9.14 -12.41
C THR A 93 -0.74 -8.77 -13.82
N ASN A 94 0.53 -8.97 -14.17
CA ASN A 94 1.07 -8.44 -15.44
C ASN A 94 1.17 -9.51 -16.53
N TYR A 95 1.58 -10.73 -16.18
CA TYR A 95 1.64 -11.86 -17.11
C TYR A 95 0.30 -12.56 -17.28
N GLN A 96 -0.65 -12.36 -16.37
CA GLN A 96 -1.97 -13.01 -16.38
C GLN A 96 -1.86 -14.53 -16.46
N LYS A 97 -0.96 -15.09 -15.65
CA LYS A 97 -0.69 -16.53 -15.55
C LYS A 97 -1.29 -17.10 -14.27
N PRO A 98 -1.90 -18.30 -14.30
CA PRO A 98 -2.25 -19.02 -13.08
C PRO A 98 -1.05 -19.13 -12.15
N LEU A 99 -1.27 -18.91 -10.85
CA LEU A 99 -0.18 -18.93 -9.87
C LEU A 99 0.51 -20.30 -9.78
N SER A 100 -0.20 -21.38 -10.11
CA SER A 100 0.37 -22.74 -10.21
C SER A 100 1.41 -22.92 -11.33
N GLU A 101 1.51 -22.00 -12.30
CA GLU A 101 2.54 -22.04 -13.35
C GLU A 101 3.89 -21.41 -12.93
N PHE A 102 3.98 -20.85 -11.72
CA PHE A 102 5.22 -20.25 -11.21
C PHE A 102 6.07 -21.29 -10.47
N ASP A 103 7.38 -21.06 -10.42
CA ASP A 103 8.29 -21.91 -9.64
C ASP A 103 8.22 -21.57 -8.14
N VAL A 104 7.98 -20.29 -7.84
CA VAL A 104 7.97 -19.75 -6.48
C VAL A 104 6.82 -18.77 -6.32
N ILE A 105 6.08 -18.91 -5.22
CA ILE A 105 5.09 -17.93 -4.76
C ILE A 105 5.57 -17.36 -3.44
N GLY A 106 5.90 -16.06 -3.41
CA GLY A 106 6.31 -15.37 -2.18
C GLY A 106 5.15 -14.57 -1.59
N ILE A 107 4.63 -14.93 -0.41
CA ILE A 107 3.47 -14.26 0.20
C ILE A 107 3.91 -13.41 1.39
N CYS A 108 3.56 -12.13 1.37
CA CYS A 108 3.88 -11.18 2.44
C CYS A 108 2.93 -11.34 3.64
N TYR A 109 3.44 -11.80 4.77
CA TYR A 109 2.78 -11.81 6.07
C TYR A 109 3.11 -10.53 6.87
N ALA A 110 2.46 -9.43 6.47
CA ALA A 110 2.74 -8.10 7.01
C ALA A 110 2.08 -7.82 8.38
N TYR A 111 0.88 -8.35 8.62
CA TYR A 111 0.15 -8.28 9.88
C TYR A 111 -0.83 -9.44 9.97
N GLU A 112 -1.34 -9.74 11.16
CA GLU A 112 -1.96 -11.03 11.48
C GLU A 112 -3.32 -11.26 10.81
N LEU A 113 -4.12 -10.19 10.64
CA LEU A 113 -5.45 -10.27 10.01
C LEU A 113 -5.40 -10.56 8.50
N LEU A 114 -4.20 -10.73 7.94
CA LEU A 114 -4.00 -11.17 6.56
C LEU A 114 -4.11 -12.70 6.39
N ALA A 115 -4.21 -13.47 7.48
CA ALA A 115 -4.14 -14.93 7.44
C ALA A 115 -5.18 -15.57 6.49
N THR A 116 -6.41 -15.06 6.46
CA THR A 116 -7.46 -15.54 5.55
C THR A 116 -7.20 -15.16 4.09
N GLY A 117 -6.54 -14.02 3.85
CA GLY A 117 -6.10 -13.62 2.50
C GLY A 117 -4.99 -14.53 1.95
N ILE A 118 -4.11 -15.04 2.81
CA ILE A 118 -3.10 -16.04 2.42
C ILE A 118 -3.79 -17.32 1.93
N LEU A 119 -4.78 -17.82 2.68
CA LEU A 119 -5.56 -18.99 2.28
C LEU A 119 -6.38 -18.74 1.02
N GLN A 120 -6.95 -17.54 0.85
CA GLN A 120 -7.68 -17.18 -0.37
C GLN A 120 -6.81 -17.26 -1.63
N ILE A 121 -5.56 -16.79 -1.55
CA ILE A 121 -4.62 -16.86 -2.67
C ILE A 121 -4.35 -18.33 -3.05
N LEU A 122 -4.14 -19.20 -2.07
CA LEU A 122 -3.88 -20.63 -2.33
C LEU A 122 -5.12 -21.35 -2.87
N ASP A 123 -6.28 -21.12 -2.26
CA ASP A 123 -7.55 -21.72 -2.67
C ASP A 123 -7.88 -21.37 -4.13
N LEU A 124 -7.87 -20.08 -4.47
CA LEU A 124 -8.13 -19.62 -5.83
C LEU A 124 -7.04 -20.04 -6.83
N SER A 125 -5.87 -20.48 -6.36
CA SER A 125 -4.79 -21.00 -7.20
C SER A 125 -4.81 -22.52 -7.32
N ASN A 126 -5.80 -23.20 -6.72
CA ASN A 126 -5.89 -24.66 -6.61
C ASN A 126 -4.64 -25.29 -5.96
N LEU A 127 -4.09 -24.62 -4.94
CA LEU A 127 -2.93 -25.10 -4.20
C LEU A 127 -3.38 -25.65 -2.84
N PRO A 128 -2.96 -26.87 -2.45
CA PRO A 128 -3.17 -27.38 -1.10
C PRO A 128 -2.62 -26.40 -0.06
N PHE A 129 -3.35 -26.20 1.04
CA PHE A 129 -2.96 -25.21 2.04
C PHE A 129 -1.67 -25.61 2.75
N LYS A 130 -1.51 -26.89 3.09
CA LYS A 130 -0.37 -27.34 3.89
C LYS A 130 0.84 -27.67 3.03
N SER A 131 2.03 -27.29 3.51
CA SER A 131 3.30 -27.61 2.87
C SER A 131 3.52 -29.11 2.69
N GLU A 132 3.06 -29.94 3.63
CA GLU A 132 3.20 -31.40 3.54
C GLU A 132 2.35 -32.04 2.43
N GLU A 133 1.29 -31.36 1.98
CA GLU A 133 0.39 -31.83 0.91
C GLU A 133 0.88 -31.43 -0.49
N ARG A 134 1.98 -30.66 -0.57
CA ARG A 134 2.56 -30.17 -1.82
C ARG A 134 3.89 -30.86 -2.11
N ASP A 135 3.92 -31.67 -3.17
CA ASP A 135 5.15 -32.24 -3.71
C ASP A 135 5.86 -31.31 -4.72
N GLU A 136 6.85 -31.81 -5.44
CA GLU A 136 7.70 -31.06 -6.38
C GLU A 136 6.96 -30.52 -7.61
N ARG A 137 5.70 -30.92 -7.83
CA ARG A 137 4.85 -30.40 -8.91
C ARG A 137 4.26 -29.04 -8.58
N PHE A 138 4.23 -28.67 -7.30
CA PHE A 138 3.67 -27.42 -6.84
C PHE A 138 4.77 -26.34 -6.70
N PRO A 139 4.40 -25.06 -6.82
CA PRO A 139 5.31 -23.95 -6.53
C PRO A 139 5.80 -24.00 -5.08
N ILE A 140 7.04 -23.57 -4.86
CA ILE A 140 7.57 -23.35 -3.50
C ILE A 140 6.92 -22.09 -2.91
N ILE A 141 6.28 -22.22 -1.76
CA ILE A 141 5.60 -21.13 -1.06
C ILE A 141 6.55 -20.52 -0.03
N LEU A 142 7.02 -19.31 -0.30
CA LEU A 142 7.90 -18.54 0.59
C LEU A 142 7.10 -17.51 1.39
N GLY A 143 7.36 -17.41 2.69
CA GLY A 143 6.79 -16.40 3.58
C GLY A 143 7.79 -15.32 3.96
N GLY A 144 7.30 -14.17 4.39
CA GLY A 144 8.15 -13.10 4.90
C GLY A 144 7.33 -11.91 5.39
N GLY A 145 7.99 -10.85 5.84
CA GLY A 145 7.32 -9.67 6.41
C GLY A 145 7.40 -9.61 7.93
N PRO A 146 7.02 -8.47 8.55
CA PRO A 146 7.24 -8.23 9.97
C PRO A 146 6.50 -9.19 10.91
N SER A 147 5.31 -9.68 10.57
CA SER A 147 4.60 -10.65 11.42
C SER A 147 5.22 -12.05 11.38
N ALA A 148 6.15 -12.33 10.45
CA ALA A 148 6.98 -13.53 10.51
C ALA A 148 7.93 -13.54 11.73
N GLY A 149 7.97 -12.47 12.54
CA GLY A 149 8.54 -12.53 13.89
C GLY A 149 7.88 -13.60 14.79
N ASN A 150 6.64 -13.98 14.51
CA ASN A 150 6.02 -15.23 14.97
C ASN A 150 5.35 -15.92 13.77
N PRO A 151 6.04 -16.85 13.08
CA PRO A 151 5.49 -17.51 11.91
C PRO A 151 4.52 -18.64 12.26
N GLU A 152 4.55 -19.14 13.50
CA GLU A 152 3.88 -20.38 13.90
C GLU A 152 2.38 -20.46 13.59
N PRO A 153 1.55 -19.41 13.80
CA PRO A 153 0.12 -19.47 13.50
C PRO A 153 -0.23 -19.87 12.07
N ILE A 154 0.68 -19.61 11.11
CA ILE A 154 0.49 -19.89 9.69
C ILE A 154 1.62 -20.76 9.13
N ALA A 155 2.48 -21.33 9.99
CA ALA A 155 3.69 -22.02 9.56
C ALA A 155 3.41 -23.26 8.70
N GLU A 156 2.27 -23.92 8.90
CA GLU A 156 1.87 -25.08 8.08
C GLU A 156 1.70 -24.73 6.60
N VAL A 157 1.43 -23.46 6.28
CA VAL A 157 1.22 -23.01 4.90
C VAL A 157 2.52 -22.90 4.11
N PHE A 158 3.64 -22.63 4.76
CA PHE A 158 4.85 -22.18 4.07
C PHE A 158 5.90 -23.28 4.00
N ASP A 159 6.59 -23.35 2.86
CA ASP A 159 7.73 -24.24 2.67
C ASP A 159 8.97 -23.66 3.37
N ALA A 160 9.14 -22.33 3.30
CA ALA A 160 10.14 -21.61 4.07
C ALA A 160 9.70 -20.15 4.30
N PHE A 161 10.25 -19.50 5.33
CA PHE A 161 10.15 -18.06 5.56
C PHE A 161 11.52 -17.41 5.46
N ILE A 162 11.57 -16.21 4.89
CA ILE A 162 12.71 -15.30 5.03
C ILE A 162 12.40 -14.34 6.18
N ILE A 163 13.09 -14.54 7.30
CA ILE A 163 13.00 -13.73 8.51
C ILE A 163 13.98 -12.56 8.42
N GLY A 164 13.45 -11.35 8.52
CA GLY A 164 14.22 -10.11 8.46
C GLY A 164 14.13 -9.43 7.10
N GLU A 165 15.26 -8.95 6.61
CA GLU A 165 15.38 -8.17 5.38
C GLU A 165 15.84 -9.08 4.24
N ALA A 166 15.00 -9.20 3.20
CA ALA A 166 15.12 -10.21 2.16
C ALA A 166 15.90 -9.76 0.92
N GLU A 167 16.39 -8.51 0.87
CA GLU A 167 17.02 -7.93 -0.31
C GLU A 167 18.18 -8.77 -0.87
N GLU A 168 18.99 -9.37 -0.01
CA GLU A 168 20.05 -10.31 -0.40
C GLU A 168 19.56 -11.76 -0.38
N ALA A 169 18.87 -12.15 0.71
CA ALA A 169 18.49 -13.53 0.95
C ALA A 169 17.55 -14.10 -0.13
N ILE A 170 16.72 -13.26 -0.76
CA ILE A 170 15.85 -13.72 -1.84
C ILE A 170 16.65 -14.26 -3.03
N LEU A 171 17.79 -13.65 -3.37
CA LEU A 171 18.61 -14.13 -4.48
C LEU A 171 19.34 -15.43 -4.12
N GLU A 172 19.83 -15.55 -2.89
CA GLU A 172 20.44 -16.79 -2.38
C GLU A 172 19.43 -17.95 -2.41
N VAL A 173 18.20 -17.71 -1.96
CA VAL A 173 17.10 -18.69 -1.96
C VAL A 173 16.71 -19.09 -3.38
N LEU A 174 16.52 -18.14 -4.29
CA LEU A 174 16.14 -18.43 -5.68
C LEU A 174 17.24 -19.18 -6.43
N GLU A 175 18.52 -18.91 -6.14
CA GLU A 175 19.63 -19.66 -6.70
C GLU A 175 19.61 -21.13 -6.27
N ILE A 176 19.35 -21.40 -4.99
CA ILE A 176 19.22 -22.77 -4.47
C ILE A 176 18.02 -23.49 -5.12
N ILE A 177 16.89 -22.81 -5.26
CA ILE A 177 15.70 -23.36 -5.92
C ILE A 177 16.00 -23.70 -7.38
N LYS A 178 16.67 -22.80 -8.12
CA LYS A 178 17.13 -23.03 -9.50
C LYS A 178 18.01 -24.27 -9.60
N ASP A 179 19.03 -24.35 -8.75
CA ASP A 179 19.96 -25.48 -8.72
C ASP A 179 19.27 -26.81 -8.44
N CYS A 180 18.34 -26.83 -7.48
CA CYS A 180 17.60 -28.04 -7.12
C CYS A 180 16.63 -28.45 -8.24
N LYS A 181 15.97 -27.48 -8.88
CA LYS A 181 15.09 -27.71 -10.04
C LYS A 181 15.86 -28.30 -11.22
N GLU A 182 17.04 -27.77 -11.54
CA GLU A 182 17.89 -28.28 -12.63
C GLU A 182 18.42 -29.69 -12.33
N LYS A 183 18.77 -29.97 -11.08
CA LYS A 183 19.26 -31.28 -10.61
C LYS A 183 18.14 -32.28 -10.30
N ARG A 184 16.86 -31.86 -10.38
CA ARG A 184 15.67 -32.67 -10.04
C ARG A 184 15.74 -33.26 -8.63
N LYS A 185 16.20 -32.48 -7.66
CA LYS A 185 16.20 -32.88 -6.25
C LYS A 185 14.78 -32.92 -5.69
N ASP A 186 14.54 -33.81 -4.74
CA ASP A 186 13.28 -33.83 -4.00
C ASP A 186 13.11 -32.58 -3.12
N LYS A 187 11.86 -32.31 -2.74
CA LYS A 187 11.50 -31.15 -1.93
C LYS A 187 12.22 -31.13 -0.59
N HIS A 188 12.38 -32.28 0.05
CA HIS A 188 13.00 -32.37 1.36
C HIS A 188 14.49 -32.03 1.31
N GLU A 189 15.21 -32.45 0.27
CA GLU A 189 16.59 -32.00 0.00
C GLU A 189 16.67 -30.49 -0.26
N LEU A 190 15.77 -29.94 -1.08
CA LEU A 190 15.69 -28.50 -1.31
C LEU A 190 15.51 -27.74 0.01
N LEU A 191 14.54 -28.14 0.83
CA LEU A 191 14.27 -27.52 2.12
C LEU A 191 15.50 -27.58 3.06
N LYS A 192 16.26 -28.68 3.03
CA LYS A 192 17.51 -28.80 3.82
C LYS A 192 18.56 -27.79 3.39
N GLU A 193 18.70 -27.53 2.09
CA GLU A 193 19.62 -26.51 1.59
C GLU A 193 19.13 -25.10 1.95
N LEU A 194 17.82 -24.84 1.82
CA LEU A 194 17.24 -23.55 2.24
C LEU A 194 17.45 -23.27 3.73
N ALA A 195 17.31 -24.27 4.60
CA ALA A 195 17.53 -24.12 6.04
C ALA A 195 18.96 -23.71 6.44
N LYS A 196 19.94 -23.82 5.52
CA LYS A 196 21.33 -23.37 5.75
C LYS A 196 21.52 -21.88 5.48
N VAL A 197 20.59 -21.24 4.77
CA VAL A 197 20.67 -19.81 4.45
C VAL A 197 20.34 -18.99 5.70
N GLU A 198 21.18 -18.00 6.01
CA GLU A 198 20.93 -17.11 7.14
C GLU A 198 19.61 -16.34 6.96
N GLY A 199 18.79 -16.32 7.99
CA GLY A 199 17.46 -15.72 7.93
C GLY A 199 16.37 -16.65 7.41
N VAL A 200 16.68 -17.86 6.94
CA VAL A 200 15.66 -18.78 6.44
C VAL A 200 15.17 -19.74 7.52
N TYR A 201 13.87 -19.69 7.78
CA TYR A 201 13.17 -20.62 8.66
C TYR A 201 12.39 -21.63 7.83
N VAL A 202 12.56 -22.92 8.10
CA VAL A 202 11.85 -24.02 7.44
C VAL A 202 10.95 -24.69 8.48
N PRO A 203 9.62 -24.50 8.41
CA PRO A 203 8.66 -25.03 9.39
C PRO A 203 8.73 -26.53 9.63
N LEU A 204 9.13 -27.29 8.60
CA LEU A 204 9.33 -28.75 8.67
C LEU A 204 10.44 -29.13 9.66
N PHE A 205 11.55 -28.38 9.69
CA PHE A 205 12.70 -28.70 10.55
C PHE A 205 12.68 -27.96 11.88
N LYS A 206 11.81 -26.96 12.04
CA LYS A 206 11.75 -26.09 13.23
C LYS A 206 13.14 -25.53 13.58
N ASN A 207 13.94 -25.20 12.57
CA ASN A 207 15.31 -24.75 12.77
C ASN A 207 15.31 -23.40 13.51
N ARG A 208 16.28 -23.21 14.42
CA ARG A 208 16.51 -21.91 15.03
C ARG A 208 17.08 -20.98 13.97
N VAL A 209 16.47 -19.83 13.79
CA VAL A 209 16.86 -18.86 12.77
C VAL A 209 17.23 -17.54 13.41
N LYS A 210 18.23 -16.86 12.87
CA LYS A 210 18.52 -15.48 13.19
C LYS A 210 18.10 -14.61 12.01
N ARG A 211 17.35 -13.54 12.27
CA ARG A 211 16.88 -12.67 11.17
C ARG A 211 18.05 -12.07 10.40
N ARG A 212 17.86 -11.91 9.09
CA ARG A 212 18.80 -11.21 8.21
C ARG A 212 18.63 -9.68 8.36
N ILE A 213 19.75 -8.95 8.28
CA ILE A 213 19.78 -7.48 8.30
C ILE A 213 20.54 -7.00 7.07
N PHE A 214 19.90 -6.26 6.18
CA PHE A 214 20.53 -5.76 4.96
C PHE A 214 21.48 -4.60 5.30
N GLN A 215 22.76 -4.77 4.96
CA GLN A 215 23.81 -3.78 5.24
C GLN A 215 23.86 -2.65 4.21
N GLY A 216 23.53 -2.95 2.95
CA GLY A 216 23.62 -2.00 1.83
C GLY A 216 22.54 -0.90 1.82
N PHE A 217 21.68 -0.81 2.84
CA PHE A 217 20.54 0.12 2.87
C PHE A 217 20.94 1.59 2.64
N SER A 218 22.12 2.00 3.15
CA SER A 218 22.61 3.37 3.07
C SER A 218 23.61 3.61 1.92
N GLU A 219 23.89 2.61 1.08
CA GLU A 219 25.03 2.63 0.15
C GLU A 219 24.66 2.94 -1.30
N GLY A 220 23.39 2.74 -1.70
CA GLY A 220 22.98 2.90 -3.09
C GLY A 220 21.49 3.11 -3.26
N LEU A 221 21.10 3.36 -4.52
CA LEU A 221 19.69 3.54 -4.87
C LEU A 221 18.91 2.26 -4.60
N THR A 222 17.73 2.43 -4.02
CA THR A 222 16.80 1.33 -3.80
C THR A 222 16.41 0.73 -5.15
N PRO A 223 16.56 -0.59 -5.36
CA PRO A 223 16.25 -1.25 -6.63
C PRO A 223 14.73 -1.43 -6.81
N MET A 224 14.00 -0.32 -6.94
CA MET A 224 12.56 -0.33 -7.22
C MET A 224 12.28 -0.53 -8.70
N PHE A 225 11.23 -1.29 -9.03
CA PHE A 225 10.61 -1.19 -10.33
C PHE A 225 9.63 0.00 -10.35
N TYR A 226 9.46 0.61 -11.53
CA TYR A 226 8.68 1.84 -11.69
C TYR A 226 7.62 1.66 -12.77
N SER A 227 6.62 0.81 -12.53
CA SER A 227 5.39 0.79 -13.34
C SER A 227 4.38 1.80 -12.79
N ILE A 228 3.33 2.05 -13.58
CA ILE A 228 2.20 2.89 -13.18
C ILE A 228 1.04 1.96 -12.80
N PRO A 229 0.53 2.02 -11.55
CA PRO A 229 -0.68 1.28 -11.18
C PRO A 229 -1.87 1.69 -12.05
N THR A 230 -2.68 0.72 -12.49
CA THR A 230 -3.88 0.97 -13.32
C THR A 230 -4.95 1.79 -12.58
N ILE A 231 -5.05 1.61 -11.27
CA ILE A 231 -5.98 2.33 -10.39
C ILE A 231 -5.24 3.12 -9.32
N GLU A 232 -5.93 4.05 -8.67
CA GLU A 232 -5.41 4.78 -7.51
C GLU A 232 -5.15 3.83 -6.33
N LEU A 233 -3.96 3.94 -5.73
CA LEU A 233 -3.55 3.15 -4.57
C LEU A 233 -3.97 3.82 -3.25
N THR A 234 -4.03 3.06 -2.15
CA THR A 234 -4.27 3.61 -0.80
C THR A 234 -3.21 4.65 -0.41
N HIS A 235 -1.98 4.47 -0.87
CA HIS A 235 -0.91 5.46 -0.81
C HIS A 235 -0.38 5.74 -2.22
N ASP A 236 -1.14 6.52 -2.99
CA ASP A 236 -0.86 6.80 -4.40
C ASP A 236 0.22 7.88 -4.61
N ARG A 237 1.45 7.55 -4.23
CA ARG A 237 2.62 8.42 -4.30
C ARG A 237 3.90 7.62 -4.31
N LEU A 238 5.01 8.26 -4.69
CA LEU A 238 6.32 7.63 -4.60
C LEU A 238 6.70 7.41 -3.13
N SER A 239 6.90 6.16 -2.71
CA SER A 239 7.34 5.84 -1.35
C SER A 239 8.86 5.76 -1.29
N VAL A 240 9.50 6.58 -0.46
CA VAL A 240 10.96 6.65 -0.33
C VAL A 240 11.35 6.46 1.14
N GLU A 241 11.99 5.33 1.45
CA GLU A 241 12.47 5.03 2.80
C GLU A 241 13.75 5.83 3.09
N ILE A 242 13.67 6.78 4.03
CA ILE A 242 14.80 7.65 4.42
C ILE A 242 15.64 7.03 5.54
N SER A 243 15.03 6.17 6.36
CA SER A 243 15.70 5.43 7.42
C SER A 243 14.94 4.17 7.79
N ARG A 244 15.68 3.14 8.19
CA ARG A 244 15.18 1.86 8.65
C ARG A 244 15.58 1.62 10.10
N GLY A 245 14.65 1.12 10.91
CA GLY A 245 14.85 0.89 12.34
C GLY A 245 14.55 2.09 13.23
N CYS A 246 14.40 1.84 14.53
CA CYS A 246 14.17 2.86 15.55
C CYS A 246 14.76 2.41 16.89
N THR A 247 15.49 3.30 17.58
CA THR A 247 16.13 3.00 18.88
C THR A 247 15.47 3.70 20.07
N ARG A 248 14.35 4.43 19.86
CA ARG A 248 13.55 5.01 20.96
C ARG A 248 13.09 3.96 21.96
N GLY A 249 12.84 2.72 21.50
CA GLY A 249 12.55 1.59 22.37
C GLY A 249 11.23 1.71 23.14
N CYS A 250 10.18 2.20 22.48
CA CYS A 250 8.83 2.16 23.04
C CYS A 250 8.45 0.70 23.29
N ARG A 251 8.11 0.33 24.53
CA ARG A 251 8.04 -1.08 25.00
C ARG A 251 6.94 -1.93 24.38
N PHE A 252 5.96 -1.30 23.74
CA PHE A 252 4.90 -1.97 22.97
C PHE A 252 5.27 -2.18 21.49
N CYS A 253 6.26 -1.45 20.97
CA CYS A 253 6.44 -1.29 19.53
C CYS A 253 7.30 -2.41 18.94
N SER A 254 6.67 -3.42 18.35
CA SER A 254 7.35 -4.51 17.62
C SER A 254 8.37 -3.99 16.62
N ALA A 255 7.99 -3.04 15.75
CA ALA A 255 8.88 -2.46 14.76
C ALA A 255 10.15 -1.83 15.36
N GLY A 256 10.05 -1.23 16.55
CA GLY A 256 11.18 -0.62 17.26
C GLY A 256 12.18 -1.61 17.85
N PHE A 257 11.82 -2.88 18.00
CA PHE A 257 12.74 -3.96 18.39
C PHE A 257 13.16 -4.80 17.19
N TYR A 258 12.21 -5.13 16.31
CA TYR A 258 12.44 -5.95 15.13
C TYR A 258 13.42 -5.30 14.15
N TYR A 259 13.31 -4.01 13.83
CA TYR A 259 14.12 -3.39 12.75
C TYR A 259 15.46 -2.80 13.20
N ARG A 260 15.93 -3.05 14.42
CA ARG A 260 17.25 -2.54 14.88
C ARG A 260 18.40 -3.13 14.04
N PRO A 261 19.59 -2.51 13.95
CA PRO A 261 19.93 -1.15 14.37
C PRO A 261 19.30 -0.10 13.44
N VAL A 262 19.43 1.18 13.78
CA VAL A 262 19.00 2.27 12.88
C VAL A 262 20.00 2.40 11.74
N ARG A 263 19.50 2.52 10.51
CA ARG A 263 20.28 2.85 9.30
C ARG A 263 19.59 4.00 8.56
N GLU A 264 20.31 5.09 8.35
CA GLU A 264 19.82 6.29 7.69
C GLU A 264 20.49 6.42 6.31
N LYS A 265 19.73 6.81 5.29
CA LYS A 265 20.30 7.16 3.98
C LYS A 265 20.90 8.57 4.02
N PRO A 266 21.91 8.88 3.20
CA PRO A 266 22.33 10.26 2.98
C PRO A 266 21.24 11.11 2.30
N PRO A 267 21.12 12.42 2.61
CA PRO A 267 20.12 13.30 2.00
C PRO A 267 20.13 13.31 0.46
N GLU A 268 21.30 13.30 -0.18
CA GLU A 268 21.43 13.39 -1.64
C GLU A 268 20.97 12.12 -2.32
N LEU A 269 21.20 10.97 -1.68
CA LEU A 269 20.70 9.69 -2.16
C LEU A 269 19.17 9.71 -2.17
N ILE A 270 18.54 10.24 -1.11
CA ILE A 270 17.08 10.39 -1.03
C ILE A 270 16.57 11.32 -2.14
N VAL A 271 17.22 12.47 -2.36
CA VAL A 271 16.86 13.40 -3.45
C VAL A 271 16.98 12.73 -4.82
N GLN A 272 18.04 11.96 -5.03
CA GLN A 272 18.27 11.23 -6.28
C GLN A 272 17.21 10.14 -6.51
N GLU A 273 16.83 9.39 -5.47
CA GLU A 273 15.75 8.40 -5.53
C GLU A 273 14.41 9.06 -5.90
N ILE A 274 14.10 10.22 -5.29
CA ILE A 274 12.87 10.98 -5.59
C ILE A 274 12.89 11.48 -7.04
N LEU A 275 14.00 12.06 -7.50
CA LEU A 275 14.12 12.56 -8.87
C LEU A 275 13.96 11.44 -9.89
N GLN A 276 14.63 10.30 -9.67
CA GLN A 276 14.51 9.13 -10.53
C GLN A 276 13.07 8.58 -10.50
N GLY A 277 12.47 8.49 -9.32
CA GLY A 277 11.11 8.01 -9.13
C GLY A 277 10.08 8.89 -9.82
N PHE A 278 10.13 10.22 -9.66
CA PHE A 278 9.24 11.15 -10.37
C PHE A 278 9.42 11.09 -11.88
N LYS A 279 10.68 11.03 -12.37
CA LYS A 279 10.96 10.88 -13.81
C LYS A 279 10.38 9.59 -14.37
N LYS A 280 10.54 8.47 -13.65
CA LYS A 280 10.06 7.18 -14.11
C LYS A 280 8.56 6.99 -13.88
N THR A 281 7.92 7.56 -12.88
CA THR A 281 6.50 7.23 -12.60
C THR A 281 5.52 8.31 -13.06
N GLY A 282 5.98 9.55 -13.24
CA GLY A 282 5.09 10.69 -13.41
C GLY A 282 4.45 11.19 -12.11
N TYR A 283 4.69 10.53 -10.97
CA TYR A 283 4.29 11.07 -9.67
C TYR A 283 4.97 12.41 -9.41
N ARG A 284 4.30 13.25 -8.64
CA ARG A 284 4.84 14.51 -8.11
C ARG A 284 4.70 14.61 -6.59
N GLU A 285 4.21 13.54 -5.96
CA GLU A 285 4.16 13.43 -4.51
C GLU A 285 5.08 12.29 -4.07
N ALA A 286 5.90 12.55 -3.05
CA ALA A 286 6.71 11.53 -2.38
C ALA A 286 6.38 11.43 -0.89
N SER A 287 6.40 10.22 -0.34
CA SER A 287 6.36 9.98 1.11
C SER A 287 7.76 9.69 1.62
N LEU A 288 8.21 10.44 2.63
CA LEU A 288 9.48 10.21 3.31
C LEU A 288 9.27 9.19 4.43
N MET A 289 9.28 7.91 4.07
CA MET A 289 8.97 6.80 4.96
C MET A 289 10.08 6.53 5.97
N SER A 290 9.70 6.41 7.24
CA SER A 290 10.53 5.87 8.32
C SER A 290 9.65 5.56 9.55
N LEU A 291 10.23 4.91 10.55
CA LEU A 291 9.54 4.73 11.85
C LEU A 291 9.51 6.00 12.70
N SER A 292 10.38 6.98 12.43
CA SER A 292 10.45 8.25 13.16
C SER A 292 11.19 9.31 12.35
N THR A 293 10.49 10.00 11.45
CA THR A 293 11.13 10.97 10.55
C THR A 293 11.71 12.16 11.29
N GLY A 294 11.09 12.57 12.40
CA GLY A 294 11.60 13.63 13.28
C GLY A 294 12.94 13.30 13.96
N ASP A 295 13.34 12.03 13.99
CA ASP A 295 14.62 11.60 14.56
C ASP A 295 15.72 11.38 13.50
N TYR A 296 15.42 11.63 12.22
CA TYR A 296 16.41 11.50 11.15
C TYR A 296 17.49 12.58 11.31
N THR A 297 18.74 12.17 11.47
CA THR A 297 19.86 13.03 11.93
C THR A 297 20.12 14.27 11.06
N ARG A 298 19.69 14.26 9.79
CA ARG A 298 19.89 15.34 8.81
C ARG A 298 18.57 15.85 8.22
N LEU A 299 17.49 15.88 9.01
CA LEU A 299 16.16 16.27 8.53
C LEU A 299 16.14 17.69 7.95
N ASP A 300 16.73 18.66 8.63
CA ASP A 300 16.75 20.06 8.16
C ASP A 300 17.54 20.22 6.85
N GLU A 301 18.64 19.50 6.71
CA GLU A 301 19.44 19.47 5.49
C GLU A 301 18.67 18.82 4.34
N LEU A 302 18.05 17.66 4.58
CA LEU A 302 17.21 16.99 3.58
C LEU A 302 16.05 17.89 3.13
N VAL A 303 15.34 18.51 4.07
CA VAL A 303 14.25 19.45 3.76
C VAL A 303 14.75 20.63 2.92
N SER A 304 15.91 21.19 3.27
CA SER A 304 16.52 22.29 2.51
C SER A 304 16.91 21.87 1.10
N LEU A 305 17.48 20.69 0.93
CA LEU A 305 17.82 20.13 -0.38
C LEU A 305 16.57 19.85 -1.22
N LEU A 306 15.51 19.29 -0.63
CA LEU A 306 14.24 19.07 -1.33
C LEU A 306 13.59 20.39 -1.74
N ASP A 307 13.62 21.41 -0.88
CA ASP A 307 13.11 22.75 -1.16
C ASP A 307 13.85 23.39 -2.36
N GLN A 308 15.18 23.38 -2.31
CA GLN A 308 16.03 23.92 -3.38
C GLN A 308 15.87 23.16 -4.68
N THR A 309 15.72 21.84 -4.61
CA THR A 309 15.66 20.97 -5.79
C THR A 309 14.31 21.07 -6.50
N PHE A 310 13.21 20.94 -5.74
CA PHE A 310 11.87 20.71 -6.30
C PHE A 310 10.97 21.94 -6.21
N TYR A 311 11.01 22.71 -5.11
CA TYR A 311 10.16 23.89 -4.98
C TYR A 311 10.79 25.12 -5.62
N ARG A 312 12.11 25.33 -5.48
CA ARG A 312 12.85 26.46 -6.10
C ARG A 312 12.26 27.84 -5.79
N GLY A 313 11.56 27.97 -4.66
CA GLY A 313 10.83 29.19 -4.29
C GLY A 313 9.38 29.27 -4.79
N GLU A 314 8.96 28.38 -5.68
CA GLU A 314 7.59 28.26 -6.18
C GLU A 314 6.76 27.23 -5.39
N LYS A 315 5.43 27.24 -5.57
CA LYS A 315 4.49 26.36 -4.86
C LYS A 315 3.79 25.37 -5.80
N GLY A 316 3.61 24.14 -5.33
CA GLY A 316 2.45 23.31 -5.66
C GLY A 316 2.55 22.33 -6.84
N GLU A 317 3.67 22.30 -7.59
CA GLU A 317 3.92 21.20 -8.54
C GLU A 317 4.21 19.89 -7.79
N PHE A 318 5.08 19.94 -6.79
CA PHE A 318 5.48 18.79 -5.99
C PHE A 318 4.83 18.78 -4.60
N ALA A 319 4.84 17.62 -3.95
CA ALA A 319 4.41 17.47 -2.57
C ALA A 319 5.24 16.43 -1.84
N PHE A 320 5.44 16.64 -0.53
CA PHE A 320 6.13 15.71 0.34
C PHE A 320 5.27 15.43 1.57
N SER A 321 5.02 14.15 1.82
CA SER A 321 4.28 13.67 2.99
C SER A 321 5.25 13.01 3.98
N LEU A 322 4.92 13.15 5.27
CA LEU A 322 5.67 12.54 6.36
C LEU A 322 4.74 11.60 7.14
N PRO A 323 5.28 10.50 7.70
CA PRO A 323 4.63 9.74 8.75
C PRO A 323 4.26 10.60 9.97
N SER A 324 3.60 9.99 10.97
CA SER A 324 3.34 10.66 12.25
C SER A 324 4.62 11.21 12.86
N LEU A 325 4.59 12.49 13.22
CA LEU A 325 5.74 13.21 13.76
C LEU A 325 5.85 12.98 15.27
N ARG A 326 7.08 12.90 15.75
CA ARG A 326 7.36 12.91 17.18
C ARG A 326 7.18 14.34 17.71
N ILE A 327 6.59 14.46 18.89
CA ILE A 327 6.53 15.74 19.60
C ILE A 327 7.95 16.28 19.86
N GLY A 328 8.14 17.58 19.64
CA GLY A 328 9.40 18.29 19.78
C GLY A 328 10.30 18.23 18.54
N SER A 329 9.83 17.61 17.44
CA SER A 329 10.58 17.54 16.17
C SER A 329 10.21 18.64 15.17
N LEU A 330 9.21 19.46 15.45
CA LEU A 330 8.82 20.55 14.55
C LEU A 330 9.74 21.75 14.67
N ASN A 331 10.06 22.33 13.52
CA ASN A 331 10.75 23.61 13.44
C ASN A 331 10.21 24.44 12.27
N LYS A 332 10.68 25.69 12.19
CA LYS A 332 10.23 26.66 11.17
C LYS A 332 10.53 26.19 9.75
N ASN A 333 11.69 25.57 9.51
CA ASN A 333 12.11 25.13 8.18
C ASN A 333 11.21 24.00 7.68
N LEU A 334 10.98 23.00 8.51
CA LEU A 334 10.10 21.87 8.22
C LEU A 334 8.66 22.33 7.92
N LEU A 335 8.10 23.22 8.75
CA LEU A 335 6.74 23.72 8.55
C LEU A 335 6.62 24.60 7.30
N SER A 336 7.61 25.45 7.04
CA SER A 336 7.68 26.24 5.80
C SER A 336 7.67 25.33 4.56
N PHE A 337 8.50 24.28 4.59
CA PHE A 337 8.59 23.29 3.52
C PHE A 337 7.28 22.53 3.31
N LEU A 338 6.67 22.00 4.38
CA LEU A 338 5.40 21.27 4.29
C LEU A 338 4.27 22.16 3.77
N ARG A 339 4.30 23.47 4.10
CA ARG A 339 3.30 24.45 3.68
C ARG A 339 3.39 24.81 2.19
N LYS A 340 4.55 24.67 1.56
CA LYS A 340 4.72 24.82 0.10
C LYS A 340 4.11 23.66 -0.69
N GLY A 341 4.01 22.49 -0.06
CA GLY A 341 3.35 21.31 -0.59
C GLY A 341 1.84 21.27 -0.30
N ARG A 342 1.25 20.08 -0.44
CA ARG A 342 -0.20 19.83 -0.29
C ARG A 342 -0.60 19.33 1.11
N THR A 343 0.33 19.28 2.06
CA THR A 343 0.07 18.76 3.40
C THR A 343 -0.81 19.73 4.20
N THR A 344 -2.03 19.31 4.53
CA THR A 344 -2.97 20.12 5.33
C THR A 344 -3.08 19.70 6.79
N THR A 345 -2.64 18.49 7.11
CA THR A 345 -2.86 17.86 8.41
C THR A 345 -1.54 17.41 9.01
N LEU A 346 -1.27 17.80 10.25
CA LEU A 346 -0.14 17.30 11.02
C LEU A 346 -0.62 16.18 11.94
N THR A 347 0.13 15.08 12.00
CA THR A 347 -0.20 13.94 12.84
C THR A 347 0.89 13.73 13.86
N PHE A 348 0.55 13.60 15.14
CA PHE A 348 1.50 13.34 16.22
C PHE A 348 1.12 12.09 16.99
N ALA A 349 2.13 11.35 17.44
CA ALA A 349 1.93 10.17 18.28
C ALA A 349 2.28 10.51 19.74
N VAL A 350 1.25 10.48 20.60
CA VAL A 350 1.32 10.76 22.05
C VAL A 350 1.26 9.46 22.86
N GLU A 351 0.46 8.51 22.36
CA GLU A 351 0.23 7.15 22.87
C GLU A 351 -0.45 7.06 24.23
N ALA A 352 -0.07 7.88 25.21
CA ALA A 352 -0.65 7.88 26.55
C ALA A 352 -0.89 9.30 27.08
N GLY A 353 -2.02 9.50 27.77
CA GLY A 353 -2.43 10.78 28.35
C GLY A 353 -1.53 11.25 29.49
N SER A 354 -1.15 10.35 30.39
CA SER A 354 -0.34 10.67 31.56
C SER A 354 1.16 10.56 31.34
N SER A 355 1.93 11.39 32.07
CA SER A 355 3.39 11.30 32.10
C SER A 355 3.88 9.96 32.68
N ARG A 356 3.14 9.45 33.68
CA ARG A 356 3.37 8.13 34.29
C ARG A 356 3.30 7.01 33.25
N LEU A 357 2.18 6.90 32.54
CA LEU A 357 1.97 5.83 31.56
C LEU A 357 2.91 5.99 30.35
N ARG A 358 3.22 7.22 29.95
CA ARG A 358 4.29 7.49 28.96
C ARG A 358 5.65 6.94 29.42
N ALA A 359 6.01 7.10 30.69
CA ALA A 359 7.25 6.54 31.23
C ALA A 359 7.21 4.99 31.28
N VAL A 360 6.07 4.40 31.62
CA VAL A 360 5.84 2.94 31.59
C VAL A 360 6.07 2.38 30.19
N ILE A 361 5.56 3.03 29.14
CA ILE A 361 5.74 2.55 27.76
C ILE A 361 7.08 3.00 27.12
N ASN A 362 7.92 3.70 27.86
CA ASN A 362 9.18 4.29 27.39
C ASN A 362 9.02 5.33 26.27
N LYS A 363 7.98 6.17 26.37
CA LYS A 363 7.73 7.29 25.46
C LYS A 363 8.17 8.61 26.10
N ASP A 364 9.42 8.98 25.82
CA ASP A 364 10.06 10.19 26.36
C ASP A 364 9.61 11.48 25.63
N ILE A 365 8.38 11.94 25.87
CA ILE A 365 7.83 13.18 25.30
C ILE A 365 7.28 14.07 26.41
N ASN A 366 7.51 15.38 26.29
CA ASN A 366 6.91 16.41 27.14
C ASN A 366 5.67 16.99 26.44
N LEU A 367 4.57 17.19 27.17
CA LEU A 367 3.37 17.81 26.61
C LEU A 367 3.57 19.31 26.36
N GLU A 368 4.47 19.98 27.08
CA GLU A 368 4.82 21.38 26.80
C GLU A 368 5.36 21.56 25.38
N ASP A 369 6.18 20.61 24.91
CA ASP A 369 6.68 20.58 23.53
C ASP A 369 5.54 20.42 22.53
N LEU A 370 4.49 19.67 22.87
CA LEU A 370 3.30 19.58 22.02
C LEU A 370 2.59 20.94 21.92
N PHE A 371 2.42 21.67 23.02
CA PHE A 371 1.83 23.01 22.96
C PHE A 371 2.69 23.98 22.15
N HIS A 372 4.02 23.88 22.25
CA HIS A 372 4.95 24.64 21.42
C HIS A 372 4.78 24.31 19.93
N ASP A 373 4.80 23.03 19.59
CA ASP A 373 4.61 22.50 18.24
C ASP A 373 3.28 22.96 17.63
N LEU A 374 2.20 22.94 18.41
CA LEU A 374 0.88 23.40 17.97
C LEU A 374 0.81 24.91 17.77
N ALA A 375 1.43 25.70 18.65
CA ALA A 375 1.53 27.14 18.49
C ALA A 375 2.32 27.50 17.22
N LEU A 376 3.40 26.76 16.94
CA LEU A 376 4.18 26.93 15.73
C LEU A 376 3.37 26.52 14.49
N ALA A 377 2.71 25.36 14.52
CA ALA A 377 1.85 24.90 13.43
C ALA A 377 0.75 25.92 13.07
N GLN A 378 0.08 26.49 14.08
CA GLN A 378 -0.95 27.51 13.89
C GLN A 378 -0.38 28.77 13.22
N ARG A 379 0.80 29.24 13.64
CA ARG A 379 1.48 30.40 13.03
C ARG A 379 1.81 30.18 11.54
N PHE A 380 2.10 28.95 11.15
CA PHE A 380 2.35 28.57 9.74
C PHE A 380 1.07 28.20 8.98
N GLY A 381 -0.12 28.34 9.60
CA GLY A 381 -1.42 28.18 8.96
C GLY A 381 -1.94 26.75 8.91
N PHE A 382 -1.35 25.82 9.65
CA PHE A 382 -1.91 24.47 9.82
C PHE A 382 -3.11 24.54 10.76
N ARG A 383 -4.26 24.03 10.29
CA ARG A 383 -5.52 24.06 11.04
C ARG A 383 -6.06 22.69 11.41
N ARG A 384 -5.48 21.60 10.88
CA ARG A 384 -5.91 20.24 11.17
C ARG A 384 -4.79 19.47 11.85
N VAL A 385 -5.08 18.90 13.01
CA VAL A 385 -4.13 18.12 13.78
C VAL A 385 -4.77 16.79 14.19
N LYS A 386 -4.04 15.70 14.02
CA LYS A 386 -4.42 14.36 14.46
C LYS A 386 -3.48 13.89 15.57
N LEU A 387 -4.01 13.41 16.68
CA LEU A 387 -3.24 12.85 17.80
C LEU A 387 -3.54 11.37 17.97
N TYR A 388 -2.50 10.55 18.09
CA TYR A 388 -2.62 9.10 18.30
C TYR A 388 -2.42 8.72 19.76
N PHE A 389 -3.33 7.88 20.25
CA PHE A 389 -3.37 7.30 21.58
C PHE A 389 -3.53 5.77 21.49
N MET A 390 -3.24 5.11 22.60
CA MET A 390 -3.49 3.70 22.82
C MET A 390 -4.35 3.54 24.08
N VAL A 391 -5.18 2.50 24.10
CA VAL A 391 -5.91 2.04 25.27
C VAL A 391 -5.62 0.56 25.49
N GLY A 392 -5.78 0.07 26.71
CA GLY A 392 -5.40 -1.27 27.11
C GLY A 392 -3.91 -1.44 27.44
N LEU A 393 -3.16 -0.35 27.64
CA LEU A 393 -1.72 -0.43 27.92
C LEU A 393 -1.46 -1.08 29.29
N PRO A 394 -0.30 -1.74 29.48
CA PRO A 394 0.07 -2.29 30.77
C PRO A 394 0.16 -1.18 31.84
N LEU A 395 -0.41 -1.44 33.02
CA LEU A 395 -0.51 -0.49 34.15
C LEU A 395 -1.34 0.77 33.86
N GLU A 396 -2.19 0.76 32.82
CA GLU A 396 -3.16 1.83 32.56
C GLU A 396 -4.35 1.75 33.53
N ASP A 397 -4.70 2.90 34.10
CA ASP A 397 -5.87 3.10 34.93
C ASP A 397 -6.79 4.21 34.37
N LEU A 398 -7.93 4.45 35.03
CA LEU A 398 -8.91 5.45 34.57
C LEU A 398 -8.34 6.87 34.57
N SER A 399 -7.40 7.20 35.46
CA SER A 399 -6.81 8.54 35.52
C SER A 399 -6.01 8.87 34.25
N ASP A 400 -5.39 7.87 33.62
CA ASP A 400 -4.70 8.07 32.34
C ASP A 400 -5.66 8.45 31.21
N LEU A 401 -6.86 7.85 31.18
CA LEU A 401 -7.91 8.17 30.21
C LEU A 401 -8.49 9.56 30.46
N GLU A 402 -8.65 9.93 31.73
CA GLU A 402 -9.03 11.29 32.12
C GLU A 402 -7.99 12.32 31.68
N GLU A 403 -6.70 12.00 31.74
CA GLU A 403 -5.63 12.86 31.23
C GLU A 403 -5.68 13.04 29.71
N ILE A 404 -6.11 12.04 28.93
CA ILE A 404 -6.38 12.21 27.48
C ILE A 404 -7.50 13.23 27.26
N ILE A 405 -8.59 13.11 28.03
CA ILE A 405 -9.72 14.04 27.97
C ILE A 405 -9.30 15.46 28.37
N LYS A 406 -8.51 15.57 29.44
CA LYS A 406 -7.96 16.84 29.92
C LYS A 406 -7.11 17.49 28.84
N LEU A 407 -6.18 16.74 28.24
CA LEU A 407 -5.34 17.23 27.15
C LEU A 407 -6.17 17.75 25.96
N TYR A 408 -7.23 17.04 25.57
CA TYR A 408 -8.15 17.53 24.54
C TYR A 408 -8.76 18.88 24.89
N ARG A 409 -9.27 19.03 26.12
CA ARG A 409 -9.89 20.28 26.60
C ARG A 409 -8.88 21.41 26.65
N ASP A 410 -7.67 21.14 27.15
CA ASP A 410 -6.60 22.14 27.26
C ASP A 410 -6.16 22.63 25.87
N ILE A 411 -5.96 21.72 24.91
CA ILE A 411 -5.63 22.11 23.52
C ILE A 411 -6.77 22.93 22.91
N LYS A 412 -8.04 22.52 23.07
CA LYS A 412 -9.18 23.28 22.53
C LYS A 412 -9.33 24.66 23.16
N LYS A 413 -9.01 24.79 24.45
CA LYS A 413 -9.04 26.06 25.18
C LYS A 413 -7.99 27.04 24.63
N VAL A 414 -6.77 26.55 24.35
CA VAL A 414 -5.66 27.38 23.86
C VAL A 414 -5.73 27.61 22.35
N PHE A 415 -6.14 26.60 21.58
CA PHE A 415 -6.12 26.60 20.12
C PHE A 415 -7.49 26.30 19.52
N SER A 416 -8.47 27.16 19.80
CA SER A 416 -9.86 27.00 19.36
C SER A 416 -10.03 26.87 17.84
N SER A 417 -9.12 27.46 17.05
CA SER A 417 -9.14 27.40 15.58
C SER A 417 -8.55 26.11 14.99
N ILE A 418 -7.95 25.23 15.81
CA ILE A 418 -7.41 23.95 15.36
C ILE A 418 -8.52 22.90 15.40
N ASP A 419 -8.78 22.28 14.26
CA ASP A 419 -9.56 21.07 14.14
C ASP A 419 -8.74 19.86 14.63
N LEU A 420 -9.24 19.19 15.66
CA LEU A 420 -8.53 18.12 16.37
C LEU A 420 -9.24 16.80 16.16
N THR A 421 -8.48 15.80 15.70
CA THR A 421 -8.91 14.41 15.66
C THR A 421 -8.02 13.58 16.58
N PHE A 422 -8.62 12.92 17.56
CA PHE A 422 -7.97 11.95 18.43
C PHE A 422 -8.28 10.55 17.86
N SER A 423 -7.27 9.71 17.75
CA SER A 423 -7.43 8.32 17.32
C SER A 423 -6.86 7.39 18.37
N ALA A 424 -7.65 6.44 18.87
CA ALA A 424 -7.20 5.42 19.80
C ALA A 424 -7.07 4.05 19.13
N SER A 425 -5.92 3.40 19.31
CA SER A 425 -5.73 1.98 19.02
C SER A 425 -5.80 1.16 20.30
N ILE A 426 -6.07 -0.14 20.20
CA ILE A 426 -6.02 -1.05 21.36
C ILE A 426 -4.64 -1.69 21.39
N PHE A 427 -4.05 -1.75 22.58
CA PHE A 427 -2.75 -2.37 22.78
C PHE A 427 -2.83 -3.88 22.53
N ILE A 428 -1.93 -4.38 21.68
CA ILE A 428 -1.75 -5.78 21.39
C ILE A 428 -0.33 -6.18 21.82
N PRO A 429 -0.16 -7.13 22.75
CA PRO A 429 1.15 -7.67 23.11
C PRO A 429 1.77 -8.38 21.90
N LYS A 430 2.81 -7.79 21.32
CA LYS A 430 3.48 -8.37 20.15
C LYS A 430 4.72 -9.20 20.55
N PRO A 431 5.01 -10.28 19.81
CA PRO A 431 6.27 -11.04 19.92
C PRO A 431 7.50 -10.12 19.91
N HIS A 432 8.55 -10.52 20.63
CA HIS A 432 9.84 -9.82 20.68
C HIS A 432 9.78 -8.38 21.22
N THR A 433 8.76 -8.06 22.01
CA THR A 433 8.66 -6.79 22.73
C THR A 433 8.81 -7.00 24.23
N PRO A 434 9.23 -5.97 25.00
CA PRO A 434 9.21 -6.06 26.46
C PRO A 434 7.83 -6.41 27.03
N PHE A 435 6.74 -6.04 26.35
CA PHE A 435 5.38 -6.38 26.79
C PHE A 435 4.82 -7.69 26.22
N GLN A 436 5.62 -8.54 25.57
CA GLN A 436 5.13 -9.82 25.04
C GLN A 436 4.55 -10.78 26.11
N TRP A 437 4.88 -10.54 27.38
CA TRP A 437 4.41 -11.32 28.52
C TRP A 437 3.14 -10.76 29.18
N THR A 438 2.74 -9.53 28.89
CA THR A 438 1.53 -8.96 29.51
C THR A 438 0.28 -9.62 28.93
N ASN A 439 -0.83 -9.51 29.66
CA ASN A 439 -2.12 -9.74 29.05
C ASN A 439 -2.44 -8.65 28.01
N GLN A 440 -3.33 -8.98 27.09
CA GLN A 440 -4.12 -7.98 26.37
C GLN A 440 -5.33 -7.64 27.23
N VAL A 441 -5.81 -6.41 27.17
CA VAL A 441 -7.03 -6.02 27.89
C VAL A 441 -8.23 -6.83 27.39
N GLU A 442 -9.11 -7.21 28.32
CA GLU A 442 -10.35 -7.92 27.97
C GLU A 442 -11.21 -7.08 27.02
N LEU A 443 -11.95 -7.78 26.14
CA LEU A 443 -12.71 -7.15 25.06
C LEU A 443 -13.75 -6.14 25.58
N ASP A 444 -14.49 -6.49 26.64
CA ASP A 444 -15.48 -5.60 27.23
C ASP A 444 -14.86 -4.37 27.88
N VAL A 445 -13.72 -4.55 28.56
CA VAL A 445 -12.97 -3.42 29.14
C VAL A 445 -12.44 -2.50 28.02
N ALA A 446 -11.98 -3.04 26.89
CA ALA A 446 -11.59 -2.22 25.74
C ALA A 446 -12.77 -1.40 25.20
N ARG A 447 -13.95 -2.03 25.05
CA ARG A 447 -15.19 -1.35 24.63
C ARG A 447 -15.58 -0.24 25.61
N GLU A 448 -15.51 -0.50 26.91
CA GLU A 448 -15.81 0.48 27.96
C GLU A 448 -14.86 1.68 27.91
N ARG A 449 -13.55 1.45 27.82
CA ARG A 449 -12.54 2.53 27.74
C ARG A 449 -12.74 3.40 26.49
N LEU A 450 -13.00 2.79 25.34
CA LEU A 450 -13.28 3.51 24.10
C LEU A 450 -14.61 4.28 24.18
N SER A 451 -15.64 3.70 24.78
CA SER A 451 -16.93 4.36 25.05
C SER A 451 -16.76 5.57 25.96
N PHE A 452 -15.97 5.45 27.02
CA PHE A 452 -15.63 6.54 27.93
C PHE A 452 -15.01 7.74 27.20
N LEU A 453 -14.00 7.50 26.35
CA LEU A 453 -13.39 8.54 25.52
C LEU A 453 -14.38 9.13 24.50
N LYS A 454 -15.15 8.27 23.82
CA LYS A 454 -16.12 8.68 22.78
C LYS A 454 -17.21 9.58 23.33
N ARG A 455 -17.72 9.32 24.55
CA ARG A 455 -18.74 10.16 25.22
C ARG A 455 -18.29 11.61 25.36
N THR A 456 -16.99 11.83 25.64
CA THR A 456 -16.45 13.17 25.88
C THR A 456 -15.93 13.84 24.60
N LEU A 457 -15.20 13.10 23.76
CA LEU A 457 -14.53 13.63 22.57
C LEU A 457 -15.47 13.72 21.34
N LYS A 458 -16.60 13.01 21.37
CA LYS A 458 -17.67 13.01 20.35
C LYS A 458 -17.11 12.90 18.92
N LYS A 459 -17.40 13.88 18.05
CA LYS A 459 -17.02 13.88 16.63
C LYS A 459 -15.50 13.96 16.39
N GLY A 460 -14.73 14.38 17.39
CA GLY A 460 -13.27 14.45 17.31
C GLY A 460 -12.57 13.12 17.58
N PHE A 461 -13.28 12.01 17.82
CA PHE A 461 -12.68 10.73 18.20
C PHE A 461 -12.90 9.63 17.16
N LYS A 462 -11.81 8.92 16.85
CA LYS A 462 -11.79 7.71 16.04
C LYS A 462 -11.13 6.59 16.85
N HIS A 463 -11.49 5.34 16.59
CA HIS A 463 -10.83 4.22 17.24
C HIS A 463 -10.78 2.99 16.33
N HIS A 464 -9.85 2.09 16.65
CA HIS A 464 -9.81 0.74 16.07
C HIS A 464 -10.99 -0.10 16.56
N ASP A 465 -11.35 -1.10 15.78
CA ASP A 465 -12.38 -2.07 16.13
C ASP A 465 -11.85 -3.03 17.22
N PRO A 466 -12.55 -3.16 18.37
CA PRO A 466 -12.12 -4.04 19.47
C PRO A 466 -12.00 -5.51 19.10
N GLU A 467 -12.93 -6.02 18.30
CA GLU A 467 -13.02 -7.40 17.89
C GLU A 467 -11.92 -7.76 16.89
N GLN A 468 -11.61 -6.87 15.93
CA GLN A 468 -10.42 -7.03 15.08
C GLN A 468 -9.13 -7.04 15.91
N SER A 469 -9.01 -6.14 16.90
CA SER A 469 -7.81 -6.07 17.77
C SER A 469 -7.68 -7.30 18.67
N PHE A 470 -8.79 -7.87 19.11
CA PHE A 470 -8.83 -9.13 19.85
C PHE A 470 -8.28 -10.28 18.99
N LEU A 471 -8.80 -10.44 17.78
CA LEU A 471 -8.37 -11.49 16.86
C LEU A 471 -6.90 -11.34 16.47
N GLU A 472 -6.45 -10.11 16.19
CA GLU A 472 -5.05 -9.80 15.89
C GLU A 472 -4.13 -10.21 17.05
N GLY A 473 -4.57 -10.01 18.30
CA GLY A 473 -3.85 -10.45 19.49
C GLY A 473 -3.76 -11.98 19.64
N VAL A 474 -4.86 -12.68 19.34
CA VAL A 474 -4.90 -14.15 19.36
C VAL A 474 -3.90 -14.71 18.35
N ILE A 475 -3.97 -14.26 17.10
CA ILE A 475 -3.10 -14.74 16.03
C ILE A 475 -1.65 -14.33 16.30
N ALA A 476 -1.38 -13.09 16.73
CA ALA A 476 0.01 -12.63 16.98
C ALA A 476 0.73 -13.47 18.03
N ARG A 477 -0.03 -14.00 19.00
CA ARG A 477 0.50 -14.73 20.15
C ARG A 477 0.29 -16.25 20.07
N GLY A 478 -0.34 -16.75 19.02
CA GLY A 478 -0.65 -18.16 18.80
C GLY A 478 0.55 -19.01 18.40
N GLY A 479 0.45 -20.32 18.63
CA GLY A 479 1.32 -21.34 18.06
C GLY A 479 0.71 -21.99 16.82
N ARG A 480 1.33 -23.09 16.38
CA ARG A 480 0.98 -23.81 15.15
C ARG A 480 -0.41 -24.43 15.18
N GLU A 481 -0.87 -24.80 16.37
CA GLU A 481 -2.22 -25.30 16.63
C GLU A 481 -3.32 -24.35 16.15
N LEU A 482 -3.03 -23.04 16.07
CA LEU A 482 -4.00 -22.05 15.64
C LEU A 482 -4.29 -22.11 14.13
N PHE A 483 -3.48 -22.83 13.35
CA PHE A 483 -3.71 -22.97 11.91
C PHE A 483 -5.08 -23.60 11.61
N GLN A 484 -5.50 -24.60 12.38
CA GLN A 484 -6.82 -25.24 12.22
C GLN A 484 -7.98 -24.26 12.41
N LEU A 485 -7.84 -23.29 13.32
CA LEU A 485 -8.83 -22.24 13.51
C LEU A 485 -8.91 -21.31 12.30
N ILE A 486 -7.75 -20.89 11.78
CA ILE A 486 -7.66 -20.00 10.62
C ILE A 486 -8.26 -20.70 9.39
N GLU A 487 -7.89 -21.96 9.17
CA GLU A 487 -8.39 -22.78 8.07
C GLU A 487 -9.92 -22.95 8.14
N LEU A 488 -10.45 -23.36 9.29
CA LEU A 488 -11.90 -23.54 9.47
C LEU A 488 -12.67 -22.21 9.33
N SER A 489 -12.14 -21.12 9.88
CA SER A 489 -12.77 -19.79 9.77
C SER A 489 -12.80 -19.33 8.30
N TYR A 490 -11.72 -19.56 7.56
CA TYR A 490 -11.69 -19.33 6.12
C TYR A 490 -12.73 -20.18 5.39
N GLN A 491 -12.81 -21.48 5.66
CA GLN A 491 -13.81 -22.37 5.04
C GLN A 491 -15.26 -21.93 5.32
N ARG A 492 -15.50 -21.29 6.47
CA ARG A 492 -16.80 -20.71 6.86
C ARG A 492 -17.07 -19.31 6.33
N GLY A 493 -16.15 -18.73 5.56
CA GLY A 493 -16.34 -17.48 4.84
C GLY A 493 -15.64 -16.26 5.42
N ALA A 494 -14.77 -16.40 6.43
CA ALA A 494 -13.95 -15.26 6.90
C ALA A 494 -13.01 -14.78 5.78
N ARG A 495 -13.10 -13.50 5.42
CA ARG A 495 -12.31 -12.86 4.36
C ARG A 495 -11.94 -11.45 4.76
N LEU A 496 -10.75 -11.02 4.35
CA LEU A 496 -10.33 -9.62 4.45
C LEU A 496 -10.58 -9.06 5.87
N ASP A 497 -10.15 -9.78 6.90
CA ASP A 497 -10.50 -9.51 8.31
C ASP A 497 -10.02 -8.14 8.82
N SER A 498 -9.14 -7.46 8.08
CA SER A 498 -8.71 -6.08 8.31
C SER A 498 -9.74 -5.03 7.89
N TRP A 499 -10.66 -5.38 7.00
CA TRP A 499 -11.69 -4.50 6.48
C TRP A 499 -12.98 -4.65 7.28
N LYS A 500 -13.41 -3.55 7.90
CA LYS A 500 -14.63 -3.52 8.71
C LYS A 500 -15.87 -4.02 7.97
N ASP A 501 -15.95 -3.78 6.66
CA ASP A 501 -17.11 -4.17 5.85
C ASP A 501 -17.18 -5.68 5.56
N TYR A 502 -16.07 -6.41 5.75
CA TYR A 502 -15.97 -7.86 5.51
C TYR A 502 -15.75 -8.67 6.79
N PHE A 503 -15.20 -8.04 7.83
CA PHE A 503 -14.88 -8.70 9.08
C PHE A 503 -16.14 -9.23 9.78
N ASN A 504 -16.14 -10.53 10.07
CA ASN A 504 -17.22 -11.21 10.80
C ASN A 504 -16.65 -12.00 11.97
N PHE A 505 -16.73 -11.41 13.16
CA PHE A 505 -16.17 -12.00 14.38
C PHE A 505 -16.86 -13.31 14.79
N ASN A 506 -18.16 -13.48 14.50
CA ASN A 506 -18.90 -14.69 14.88
C ASN A 506 -18.34 -15.95 14.21
N ILE A 507 -17.88 -15.84 12.96
CA ILE A 507 -17.24 -16.96 12.25
C ILE A 507 -16.05 -17.50 13.05
N TRP A 508 -15.24 -16.61 13.62
CA TRP A 508 -14.08 -16.97 14.43
C TRP A 508 -14.49 -17.61 15.77
N LEU A 509 -15.51 -17.05 16.45
CA LEU A 509 -16.03 -17.59 17.70
C LEU A 509 -16.61 -19.00 17.51
N GLU A 510 -17.48 -19.20 16.52
CA GLU A 510 -18.09 -20.49 16.21
C GLU A 510 -17.05 -21.53 15.75
N SER A 511 -15.96 -21.08 15.12
CA SER A 511 -14.84 -21.95 14.72
C SER A 511 -13.98 -22.36 15.88
N ALA A 512 -13.74 -21.44 16.80
CA ALA A 512 -13.06 -21.73 18.06
C ALA A 512 -13.88 -22.72 18.91
N GLU A 513 -15.20 -22.49 19.04
CA GLU A 513 -16.11 -23.38 19.77
C GLU A 513 -16.13 -24.79 19.18
N LYS A 514 -16.26 -24.92 17.84
CA LYS A 514 -16.24 -26.22 17.17
C LYS A 514 -14.95 -26.99 17.41
N LEU A 515 -13.81 -26.29 17.48
CA LEU A 515 -12.50 -26.88 17.70
C LEU A 515 -12.14 -27.03 19.19
N GLY A 516 -12.99 -26.56 20.11
CA GLY A 516 -12.68 -26.53 21.54
C GLY A 516 -11.51 -25.60 21.90
N ILE A 517 -11.26 -24.57 21.09
CA ILE A 517 -10.18 -23.59 21.30
C ILE A 517 -10.71 -22.43 22.14
N ASP A 518 -10.12 -22.20 23.30
CA ASP A 518 -10.35 -20.97 24.07
C ASP A 518 -9.45 -19.84 23.54
N LEU A 519 -10.05 -18.89 22.81
CA LEU A 519 -9.34 -17.73 22.26
C LEU A 519 -8.77 -16.82 23.35
N THR A 520 -9.43 -16.71 24.50
CA THR A 520 -8.98 -15.82 25.59
C THR A 520 -7.69 -16.33 26.24
N SER A 521 -7.44 -17.64 26.19
CA SER A 521 -6.21 -18.26 26.68
C SER A 521 -4.94 -17.73 26.00
N TYR A 522 -5.02 -17.24 24.76
CA TYR A 522 -3.89 -16.64 24.03
C TYR A 522 -3.57 -15.22 24.50
N LEU A 523 -4.55 -14.54 25.08
CA LEU A 523 -4.50 -13.13 25.47
C LEU A 523 -4.06 -12.92 26.92
N ARG A 524 -4.00 -13.97 27.74
CA ARG A 524 -3.57 -13.92 29.14
C ARG A 524 -2.11 -13.49 29.33
N GLU A 525 -1.76 -13.18 30.58
CA GLU A 525 -0.38 -12.95 31.00
C GLU A 525 0.45 -14.25 30.92
N ARG A 526 1.73 -14.15 30.57
CA ARG A 526 2.65 -15.29 30.41
C ARG A 526 3.87 -15.13 31.32
N ASP A 527 4.34 -16.25 31.86
CA ASP A 527 5.58 -16.28 32.66
C ASP A 527 6.82 -15.98 31.80
N PHE A 528 7.84 -15.35 32.39
CA PHE A 528 9.10 -15.03 31.71
C PHE A 528 9.88 -16.26 31.23
N ASN A 529 9.73 -17.38 31.93
CA ASN A 529 10.37 -18.66 31.65
C ASN A 529 9.48 -19.58 30.81
N ALA A 530 8.23 -19.19 30.53
CA ALA A 530 7.39 -19.95 29.62
C ALA A 530 8.05 -20.03 28.23
N SER A 531 7.98 -21.20 27.62
CA SER A 531 8.35 -21.39 26.22
C SER A 531 7.34 -20.64 25.36
N LEU A 532 7.81 -19.69 24.55
CA LEU A 532 6.98 -18.93 23.62
C LEU A 532 7.05 -19.56 22.22
N PRO A 533 5.96 -19.56 21.43
CA PRO A 533 5.97 -20.13 20.08
C PRO A 533 7.09 -19.59 19.17
N TRP A 534 7.51 -18.34 19.39
CA TRP A 534 8.53 -17.64 18.62
C TRP A 534 9.94 -17.65 19.24
N ASP A 535 10.20 -18.38 20.33
CA ASP A 535 11.52 -18.36 21.02
C ASP A 535 12.69 -18.90 20.13
N HIS A 536 12.36 -19.60 19.04
CA HIS A 536 13.32 -20.09 18.05
C HIS A 536 13.66 -19.06 16.95
N ILE A 537 12.97 -17.92 16.92
CA ILE A 537 13.23 -16.80 16.02
C ILE A 537 14.09 -15.75 16.75
N ASP A 538 15.37 -15.64 16.39
CA ASP A 538 16.29 -14.65 16.94
C ASP A 538 16.25 -13.35 16.12
N VAL A 539 15.54 -12.33 16.63
CA VAL A 539 15.51 -10.98 16.02
C VAL A 539 16.74 -10.12 16.38
N GLY A 540 17.71 -10.68 17.09
CA GLY A 540 18.96 -10.04 17.54
C GLY A 540 18.84 -9.29 18.87
N VAL A 541 17.63 -9.06 19.37
CA VAL A 541 17.41 -8.47 20.70
C VAL A 541 17.35 -9.59 21.73
N LYS A 542 18.16 -9.49 22.78
CA LYS A 542 18.27 -10.50 23.84
C LYS A 542 17.00 -10.56 24.71
N LYS A 543 16.57 -11.77 25.08
CA LYS A 543 15.42 -12.00 25.99
C LYS A 543 15.64 -11.32 27.35
N GLU A 544 16.87 -11.34 27.86
CA GLU A 544 17.22 -10.68 29.14
C GLU A 544 17.10 -9.16 29.05
N PHE A 545 17.36 -8.57 27.88
CA PHE A 545 17.16 -7.14 27.66
C PHE A 545 15.66 -6.79 27.67
N LEU A 546 14.82 -7.62 27.05
CA LEU A 546 13.37 -7.42 27.06
C LEU A 546 12.79 -7.51 28.48
N GLN A 547 13.22 -8.51 29.27
CA GLN A 547 12.85 -8.66 30.68
C GLN A 547 13.27 -7.44 31.51
N LYS A 548 14.51 -6.97 31.34
CA LYS A 548 15.00 -5.76 32.02
C LYS A 548 14.20 -4.51 31.65
N GLU A 549 13.77 -4.38 30.40
CA GLU A 549 12.90 -3.27 30.00
C GLU A 549 11.50 -3.40 30.59
N PHE A 550 10.96 -4.61 30.73
CA PHE A 550 9.71 -4.83 31.46
C PHE A 550 9.82 -4.41 32.93
N GLU A 551 10.87 -4.84 33.64
CA GLU A 551 11.10 -4.44 35.03
C GLU A 551 11.23 -2.91 35.20
N ARG A 552 11.82 -2.23 34.20
CA ARG A 552 11.88 -0.77 34.16
C ARG A 552 10.50 -0.15 33.94
N ALA A 553 9.65 -0.79 33.12
CA ALA A 553 8.27 -0.36 32.92
C ALA A 553 7.49 -0.35 34.23
N LEU A 554 7.59 -1.43 35.03
CA LEU A 554 6.95 -1.53 36.35
C LEU A 554 7.36 -0.40 37.31
N LYS A 555 8.58 0.13 37.14
CA LYS A 555 9.15 1.21 37.95
C LYS A 555 9.01 2.59 37.30
N GLY A 556 8.34 2.71 36.15
CA GLY A 556 8.25 3.96 35.39
C GLY A 556 9.61 4.54 34.97
N LYS A 557 10.65 3.70 34.83
CA LYS A 557 12.01 4.16 34.47
C LYS A 557 12.19 4.26 32.97
N ILE A 558 12.65 5.41 32.49
CA ILE A 558 12.93 5.64 31.06
C ILE A 558 14.29 5.05 30.68
N THR A 559 14.35 4.50 29.47
CA THR A 559 15.56 4.08 28.78
C THR A 559 15.83 5.05 27.63
N LYS A 560 16.97 5.77 27.71
CA LYS A 560 17.36 6.78 26.72
C LYS A 560 17.68 6.17 25.35
N ASP A 561 17.50 6.99 24.31
CA ASP A 561 17.80 6.62 22.93
C ASP A 561 19.31 6.48 22.70
N CYS A 562 19.75 5.27 22.34
CA CYS A 562 21.16 4.98 22.08
C CYS A 562 21.71 5.56 20.76
N ARG A 563 20.92 6.34 20.01
CA ARG A 563 21.44 7.20 18.92
C ARG A 563 22.26 8.37 19.46
N PHE A 564 21.78 8.98 20.55
CA PHE A 564 22.36 10.21 21.12
C PHE A 564 22.86 10.01 22.55
N SER A 565 22.58 8.85 23.15
CA SER A 565 23.03 8.46 24.49
C SER A 565 23.87 7.17 24.42
N PRO A 566 24.58 6.80 25.51
CA PRO A 566 25.33 5.56 25.56
C PRO A 566 24.48 4.32 25.23
N CYS A 567 25.12 3.30 24.64
CA CYS A 567 24.46 2.09 24.20
C CYS A 567 23.73 1.35 25.34
N SER A 568 22.46 1.00 25.12
CA SER A 568 21.63 0.23 26.07
C SER A 568 21.93 -1.28 26.08
N LYS A 569 22.88 -1.75 25.26
CA LYS A 569 23.35 -3.14 25.16
C LYS A 569 22.24 -4.18 24.90
N CYS A 570 21.33 -3.89 23.96
CA CYS A 570 20.21 -4.78 23.63
C CYS A 570 20.58 -6.11 22.94
N GLY A 571 21.82 -6.25 22.46
CA GLY A 571 22.32 -7.48 21.81
C GLY A 571 22.53 -7.36 20.30
N VAL A 572 21.87 -6.39 19.64
CA VAL A 572 21.89 -6.26 18.17
C VAL A 572 23.23 -5.76 17.63
N CYS A 573 23.79 -4.70 18.21
CA CYS A 573 25.04 -4.11 17.75
C CYS A 573 26.26 -4.90 18.27
N GLY A 574 27.32 -4.98 17.45
CA GLY A 574 28.59 -5.65 17.74
C GLY A 574 29.72 -5.11 16.85
N LYS A 575 30.76 -5.92 16.58
CA LYS A 575 31.90 -5.49 15.73
C LYS A 575 31.49 -5.16 14.28
N LYS A 576 30.60 -5.98 13.69
CA LYS A 576 30.14 -5.84 12.30
C LYS A 576 28.86 -5.01 12.15
N MET A 577 28.06 -4.91 13.22
CA MET A 577 26.72 -4.29 13.20
C MET A 577 26.66 -3.08 14.12
N LYS A 578 26.27 -1.91 13.60
CA LYS A 578 26.08 -0.70 14.40
C LYS A 578 25.00 0.19 13.79
N ASN A 579 24.57 1.20 14.55
CA ASN A 579 23.75 2.27 13.98
C ASN A 579 24.56 3.00 12.89
N ILE A 580 23.91 3.27 11.77
CA ILE A 580 24.45 4.07 10.66
C ILE A 580 23.60 5.32 10.58
N LEU A 581 24.18 6.47 10.93
CA LEU A 581 23.51 7.76 10.83
C LEU A 581 23.93 8.46 9.54
N ALA A 582 23.05 9.32 9.01
CA ALA A 582 23.29 10.05 7.79
C ALA A 582 24.53 10.94 7.95
N LYS A 583 25.44 10.86 6.98
CA LYS A 583 26.60 11.78 6.87
C LYS A 583 26.11 13.13 6.32
N GLU A 584 26.94 14.16 6.48
CA GLU A 584 26.69 15.47 5.86
C GLU A 584 26.64 15.37 4.35
N ALA A 585 25.77 16.18 3.74
CA ALA A 585 25.63 16.19 2.31
C ALA A 585 26.81 16.90 1.65
N LYS A 586 27.38 16.29 0.62
CA LYS A 586 28.12 17.00 -0.41
C LYS A 586 27.08 17.69 -1.30
N LEU A 587 26.95 19.01 -1.15
CA LEU A 587 26.06 19.91 -1.91
C LEU A 587 26.20 19.85 -3.45
N SER A 588 27.02 18.97 -4.00
CA SER A 588 27.14 18.71 -5.43
C SER A 588 26.04 17.75 -5.92
N ILE A 589 24.78 18.13 -5.80
CA ILE A 589 23.78 17.55 -6.72
C ILE A 589 24.19 18.05 -8.11
N GLN A 590 24.44 17.14 -9.05
CA GLN A 590 24.87 17.49 -10.40
C GLN A 590 23.88 18.50 -11.00
N LYS A 591 24.31 19.77 -11.09
CA LYS A 591 23.51 20.87 -11.64
C LYS A 591 22.94 20.51 -13.01
N ASP A 592 23.66 19.71 -13.78
CA ASP A 592 23.28 19.26 -15.12
C ASP A 592 22.00 18.41 -15.13
N VAL A 593 21.83 17.48 -14.17
CA VAL A 593 20.62 16.64 -14.06
C VAL A 593 19.40 17.48 -13.71
N LEU A 594 19.58 18.49 -12.86
CA LEU A 594 18.55 19.46 -12.47
C LEU A 594 18.26 20.51 -13.54
N LYS A 595 19.21 20.76 -14.44
CA LYS A 595 19.01 21.63 -15.60
C LYS A 595 18.06 20.93 -16.58
N THR A 596 18.40 19.73 -17.01
CA THR A 596 17.61 18.98 -18.02
C THR A 596 16.19 18.64 -17.58
N TYR A 597 15.94 18.41 -16.27
CA TYR A 597 14.58 18.10 -15.80
C TYR A 597 13.64 19.31 -15.74
N PHE A 598 14.19 20.53 -15.64
CA PHE A 598 13.44 21.75 -15.36
C PHE A 598 13.66 22.88 -16.37
N GLU A 599 14.54 22.71 -17.36
CA GLU A 599 14.62 23.59 -18.53
C GLU A 599 13.25 23.61 -19.23
N ASP A 600 12.78 24.81 -19.60
CA ASP A 600 11.51 25.16 -20.31
C ASP A 600 10.26 25.56 -19.50
N LYS A 601 10.35 26.14 -18.29
CA LYS A 601 9.13 26.55 -17.53
C LYS A 601 8.88 28.04 -17.34
N GLU A 602 9.89 28.90 -17.35
CA GLU A 602 9.72 30.33 -17.10
C GLU A 602 9.46 31.10 -18.40
N GLY A 603 8.35 31.85 -18.45
CA GLY A 603 7.97 32.69 -19.61
C GLY A 603 7.40 31.93 -20.82
N ALA A 604 7.34 30.61 -20.78
CA ALA A 604 6.80 29.79 -21.86
C ALA A 604 5.27 29.94 -22.02
N GLN A 605 4.84 30.15 -23.26
CA GLN A 605 3.44 30.29 -23.63
C GLN A 605 2.65 29.00 -23.31
N GLU A 606 1.42 29.17 -22.80
CA GLU A 606 0.50 28.05 -22.54
C GLU A 606 -0.27 27.68 -23.80
N TYR A 607 -0.28 26.40 -24.13
CA TYR A 607 -1.02 25.83 -25.26
C TYR A 607 -2.01 24.79 -24.76
N TRP A 608 -3.21 24.78 -25.33
CA TRP A 608 -4.19 23.72 -25.10
C TRP A 608 -4.16 22.73 -26.25
N TYR A 609 -4.13 21.46 -25.92
CA TYR A 609 -4.33 20.37 -26.87
C TYR A 609 -5.72 19.80 -26.70
N ILE A 610 -6.34 19.41 -27.80
CA ILE A 610 -7.38 18.36 -27.79
C ILE A 610 -6.75 17.13 -28.42
N LEU A 611 -6.83 16.01 -27.72
CA LEU A 611 -6.44 14.71 -28.25
C LEU A 611 -7.67 13.82 -28.42
N ALA A 612 -7.65 13.02 -29.48
CA ALA A 612 -8.53 11.89 -29.67
C ALA A 612 -7.83 10.62 -29.18
N TYR A 613 -8.53 9.74 -28.46
CA TYR A 613 -7.98 8.48 -27.97
C TYR A 613 -8.98 7.33 -28.03
N THR A 614 -8.48 6.11 -28.14
CA THR A 614 -9.28 4.88 -28.07
C THR A 614 -9.52 4.47 -26.62
N LYS A 615 -10.67 3.83 -26.35
CA LYS A 615 -10.94 3.10 -25.10
C LYS A 615 -11.52 1.74 -25.45
N GLN A 616 -10.65 0.78 -25.74
CA GLN A 616 -11.02 -0.56 -26.23
C GLN A 616 -10.44 -1.67 -25.37
N GLY A 617 -10.89 -2.90 -25.55
CA GLY A 617 -10.42 -4.07 -24.80
C GLY A 617 -10.53 -3.86 -23.29
N SER A 618 -9.48 -4.20 -22.54
CA SER A 618 -9.45 -4.06 -21.08
C SER A 618 -9.65 -2.62 -20.59
N ALA A 619 -9.31 -1.60 -21.40
CA ALA A 619 -9.49 -0.21 -21.02
C ALA A 619 -10.96 0.17 -20.79
N LYS A 620 -11.92 -0.57 -21.36
CA LYS A 620 -13.36 -0.30 -21.16
C LYS A 620 -13.78 -0.35 -19.70
N TYR A 621 -13.06 -1.11 -18.88
CA TYR A 621 -13.29 -1.28 -17.45
C TYR A 621 -12.66 -0.19 -16.58
N LEU A 622 -11.91 0.74 -17.18
CA LEU A 622 -11.41 1.92 -16.49
C LEU A 622 -12.49 2.99 -16.43
N SER A 623 -12.71 3.55 -15.24
CA SER A 623 -13.52 4.74 -15.04
C SER A 623 -12.82 5.97 -15.63
N GLN A 624 -13.60 7.03 -15.88
CA GLN A 624 -13.06 8.29 -16.41
C GLN A 624 -11.94 8.87 -15.52
N LEU A 625 -12.06 8.73 -14.19
CA LEU A 625 -11.04 9.21 -13.25
C LEU A 625 -9.73 8.43 -13.38
N GLU A 626 -9.81 7.10 -13.54
CA GLU A 626 -8.63 6.25 -13.74
C GLU A 626 -7.96 6.55 -15.10
N VAL A 627 -8.74 6.77 -16.15
CA VAL A 627 -8.22 7.20 -17.46
C VAL A 627 -7.48 8.53 -17.33
N VAL A 628 -8.10 9.57 -16.76
CA VAL A 628 -7.47 10.89 -16.58
C VAL A 628 -6.18 10.78 -15.76
N ARG A 629 -6.18 9.97 -14.69
CA ARG A 629 -4.99 9.71 -13.87
C ARG A 629 -3.87 9.04 -14.68
N LEU A 630 -4.19 8.03 -15.50
CA LEU A 630 -3.19 7.38 -16.37
C LEU A 630 -2.61 8.35 -17.38
N PHE A 631 -3.44 9.20 -18.01
CA PHE A 631 -2.96 10.28 -18.86
C PHE A 631 -2.00 11.21 -18.11
N GLU A 632 -2.38 11.69 -16.93
CA GLU A 632 -1.54 12.57 -16.11
C GLU A 632 -0.16 11.96 -15.82
N LEU A 633 -0.11 10.71 -15.35
CA LEU A 633 1.13 10.04 -14.99
C LEU A 633 1.98 9.70 -16.23
N CYS A 634 1.37 9.18 -17.29
CA CYS A 634 2.08 8.82 -18.52
C CYS A 634 2.62 10.04 -19.26
N LEU A 635 1.85 11.13 -19.36
CA LEU A 635 2.31 12.38 -19.99
C LEU A 635 3.53 12.94 -19.23
N ARG A 636 3.47 13.00 -17.89
CA ARG A 636 4.61 13.45 -17.08
C ARG A 636 5.82 12.53 -17.20
N ARG A 637 5.62 11.21 -17.21
CA ARG A 637 6.71 10.24 -17.42
C ARG A 637 7.40 10.44 -18.76
N ASN A 638 6.64 10.80 -19.80
CA ASN A 638 7.16 11.14 -21.12
C ASN A 638 7.73 12.57 -21.22
N GLY A 639 7.87 13.29 -20.09
CA GLY A 639 8.48 14.61 -20.05
C GLY A 639 7.56 15.75 -20.49
N ILE A 640 6.26 15.51 -20.63
CA ILE A 640 5.32 16.54 -21.09
C ILE A 640 5.08 17.58 -19.96
N PRO A 641 5.34 18.87 -20.21
CA PRO A 641 5.28 19.94 -19.21
C PRO A 641 3.84 20.45 -18.99
N LEU A 642 3.01 19.64 -18.33
CA LEU A 642 1.61 19.99 -18.04
C LEU A 642 1.50 21.34 -17.28
N SER A 643 0.50 22.13 -17.65
CA SER A 643 0.08 23.32 -16.91
C SER A 643 -0.87 22.97 -15.76
N TYR A 644 -0.86 23.77 -14.71
CA TYR A 644 -1.63 23.53 -13.48
C TYR A 644 -2.57 24.70 -13.15
N THR A 645 -3.65 24.39 -12.45
CA THR A 645 -4.57 25.40 -11.89
C THR A 645 -3.89 26.21 -10.80
N GLN A 646 -4.27 27.47 -10.65
CA GLN A 646 -3.86 28.30 -9.53
C GLN A 646 -4.62 27.89 -8.25
N GLY A 647 -3.98 28.02 -7.08
CA GLY A 647 -4.62 27.78 -5.79
C GLY A 647 -3.82 26.86 -4.85
N PHE A 648 -4.45 26.47 -3.74
CA PHE A 648 -3.80 25.75 -2.64
C PHE A 648 -3.42 24.30 -3.00
N ASN A 649 -4.17 23.66 -3.90
CA ASN A 649 -3.89 22.31 -4.41
C ASN A 649 -3.93 22.34 -5.95
N PRO A 650 -2.82 22.72 -6.62
CA PRO A 650 -2.77 22.78 -8.07
C PRO A 650 -3.03 21.40 -8.68
N ARG A 651 -3.94 21.35 -9.64
CA ARG A 651 -4.22 20.16 -10.46
C ARG A 651 -3.85 20.44 -11.90
N PRO A 652 -3.44 19.44 -12.68
CA PRO A 652 -3.29 19.62 -14.12
C PRO A 652 -4.56 20.22 -14.73
N LYS A 653 -4.38 21.20 -15.60
CA LYS A 653 -5.45 21.77 -16.40
C LYS A 653 -5.84 20.72 -17.45
N MET A 654 -6.87 19.93 -17.15
CA MET A 654 -7.40 18.91 -18.03
C MET A 654 -8.92 19.04 -18.12
N VAL A 655 -9.48 18.76 -19.29
CA VAL A 655 -10.91 18.72 -19.57
C VAL A 655 -11.20 17.39 -20.25
N SER A 656 -12.05 16.58 -19.66
CA SER A 656 -12.53 15.35 -20.30
C SER A 656 -13.81 15.62 -21.06
N GLY A 657 -14.06 14.85 -22.13
CA GLY A 657 -15.40 14.68 -22.68
C GLY A 657 -16.37 14.02 -21.69
N PRO A 658 -17.61 13.74 -22.12
CA PRO A 658 -18.60 13.03 -21.31
C PRO A 658 -18.06 11.67 -20.87
N ALA A 659 -18.22 11.34 -19.58
CA ALA A 659 -17.74 10.07 -19.06
C ALA A 659 -18.52 8.91 -19.69
N LEU A 660 -17.79 8.00 -20.34
CA LEU A 660 -18.36 6.76 -20.84
C LEU A 660 -18.58 5.78 -19.67
N PRO A 661 -19.74 5.11 -19.57
CA PRO A 661 -19.92 4.10 -18.55
C PRO A 661 -18.89 2.96 -18.61
N VAL A 662 -18.57 2.39 -17.45
CA VAL A 662 -17.64 1.25 -17.33
C VAL A 662 -18.24 0.04 -18.07
N GLY A 663 -17.39 -0.68 -18.81
CA GLY A 663 -17.80 -1.83 -19.63
C GLY A 663 -18.06 -1.50 -21.10
N ILE A 664 -18.07 -0.22 -21.48
CA ILE A 664 -18.33 0.23 -22.85
C ILE A 664 -17.03 0.64 -23.54
N GLU A 665 -16.87 0.19 -24.79
CA GLU A 665 -15.76 0.54 -25.65
C GLU A 665 -16.03 1.85 -26.40
N SER A 666 -14.97 2.52 -26.82
CA SER A 666 -15.05 3.67 -27.71
C SER A 666 -13.90 3.66 -28.73
N GLU A 667 -14.26 3.85 -29.98
CA GLU A 667 -13.30 4.07 -31.07
C GLU A 667 -12.63 5.45 -30.94
N GLU A 668 -13.32 6.43 -30.35
CA GLU A 668 -12.82 7.79 -30.22
C GLU A 668 -13.46 8.54 -29.04
N GLU A 669 -12.63 8.88 -28.06
CA GLU A 669 -12.93 9.80 -26.97
C GLU A 669 -12.00 11.00 -27.03
N TYR A 670 -12.40 12.09 -26.37
CA TYR A 670 -11.65 13.34 -26.38
C TYR A 670 -11.22 13.76 -24.98
N LEU A 671 -9.98 14.23 -24.89
CA LEU A 671 -9.41 14.84 -23.69
C LEU A 671 -8.66 16.10 -24.13
N ALA A 672 -8.83 17.18 -23.39
CA ALA A 672 -8.01 18.37 -23.55
C ALA A 672 -7.10 18.58 -22.35
N PHE A 673 -5.91 19.08 -22.58
CA PHE A 673 -4.98 19.43 -21.52
C PHE A 673 -4.09 20.59 -21.93
N ALA A 674 -3.64 21.37 -20.96
CA ALA A 674 -2.74 22.48 -21.19
C ALA A 674 -1.29 22.11 -20.86
N ILE A 675 -0.35 22.66 -21.64
CA ILE A 675 1.09 22.55 -21.40
C ILE A 675 1.76 23.93 -21.46
N LYS A 676 3.01 24.00 -21.00
CA LYS A 676 3.90 25.14 -21.25
C LYS A 676 5.06 24.73 -22.16
N GLY A 677 5.42 25.55 -23.13
CA GLY A 677 6.63 25.33 -23.95
C GLY A 677 6.31 25.13 -25.43
N LYS A 678 7.14 24.34 -26.10
CA LYS A 678 7.00 24.04 -27.54
C LYS A 678 5.82 23.11 -27.84
N ASP A 679 5.53 22.92 -29.13
CA ASP A 679 4.53 21.97 -29.58
C ASP A 679 4.99 20.50 -29.36
N TYR A 680 4.16 19.66 -28.76
CA TYR A 680 4.42 18.22 -28.53
C TYR A 680 3.49 17.29 -29.33
N ALA A 681 2.67 17.80 -30.26
CA ALA A 681 1.66 17.00 -30.98
C ALA A 681 2.23 15.73 -31.61
N GLU A 682 3.37 15.83 -32.29
CA GLU A 682 4.03 14.70 -32.95
C GLU A 682 4.50 13.61 -31.96
N VAL A 683 4.95 14.01 -30.77
CA VAL A 683 5.42 13.08 -29.72
C VAL A 683 4.26 12.33 -29.07
N LEU A 684 3.09 12.96 -29.05
CA LEU A 684 1.90 12.45 -28.36
C LEU A 684 1.06 11.53 -29.26
N CYS A 685 1.04 11.77 -30.56
CA CYS A 685 0.31 10.94 -31.52
C CYS A 685 0.85 9.50 -31.51
N GLY A 686 -0.03 8.52 -31.42
CA GLY A 686 0.33 7.10 -31.32
C GLY A 686 0.84 6.65 -29.95
N LEU A 687 0.93 7.55 -28.96
CA LEU A 687 1.38 7.17 -27.62
C LEU A 687 0.37 6.20 -26.98
N LYS A 688 0.85 4.98 -26.71
CA LYS A 688 0.09 3.94 -26.00
C LYS A 688 0.27 4.12 -24.49
N LEU A 689 -0.80 4.45 -23.79
CA LEU A 689 -0.80 4.69 -22.34
C LEU A 689 -1.08 3.40 -21.58
N TYR A 690 -1.98 2.58 -22.11
CA TYR A 690 -2.40 1.29 -21.57
C TYR A 690 -2.92 0.41 -22.73
N GLU A 691 -3.16 -0.87 -22.47
CA GLU A 691 -3.80 -1.73 -23.46
C GLU A 691 -5.21 -1.23 -23.79
N GLY A 692 -5.41 -0.84 -25.05
CA GLY A 692 -6.66 -0.25 -25.52
C GLY A 692 -6.85 1.22 -25.17
N LEU A 693 -5.83 1.90 -24.61
CA LEU A 693 -5.74 3.36 -24.51
C LEU A 693 -4.57 3.88 -25.35
N THR A 694 -4.87 4.31 -26.57
CA THR A 694 -3.90 4.91 -27.50
C THR A 694 -4.37 6.27 -27.96
N ILE A 695 -3.47 7.25 -27.95
CA ILE A 695 -3.71 8.57 -28.54
C ILE A 695 -3.71 8.43 -30.07
N LEU A 696 -4.83 8.75 -30.71
CA LEU A 696 -5.03 8.64 -32.15
C LEU A 696 -4.57 9.89 -32.89
N GLU A 697 -4.95 11.06 -32.38
CA GLU A 697 -4.71 12.35 -33.00
C GLU A 697 -4.55 13.39 -31.91
N VAL A 698 -3.74 14.42 -32.19
CA VAL A 698 -3.52 15.54 -31.30
C VAL A 698 -3.64 16.83 -32.11
N LYS A 699 -4.69 17.61 -31.84
CA LYS A 699 -4.90 18.94 -32.42
C LYS A 699 -4.44 20.00 -31.42
N SER A 700 -3.42 20.75 -31.80
CA SER A 700 -2.99 21.94 -31.04
C SER A 700 -4.01 23.05 -31.22
N ILE A 701 -4.39 23.70 -30.12
CA ILE A 701 -5.32 24.83 -30.08
C ILE A 701 -4.61 26.05 -29.51
N ALA A 702 -5.17 27.22 -29.79
CA ALA A 702 -4.78 28.50 -29.23
C ALA A 702 -4.76 28.52 -27.69
N GLN A 703 -4.36 29.65 -27.11
CA GLN A 703 -4.18 29.86 -25.66
C GLN A 703 -5.47 29.68 -24.82
N GLU A 704 -6.63 29.50 -25.46
CA GLU A 704 -7.91 29.41 -24.79
C GLU A 704 -8.28 27.97 -24.44
N LYS A 705 -8.98 27.82 -23.30
CA LYS A 705 -9.51 26.53 -22.86
C LYS A 705 -10.53 26.01 -23.88
N PRO A 706 -10.31 24.84 -24.49
CA PRO A 706 -11.20 24.35 -25.53
C PRO A 706 -12.52 23.82 -24.97
N LYS A 707 -13.54 23.82 -25.83
CA LYS A 707 -14.78 23.06 -25.63
C LYS A 707 -14.67 21.74 -26.39
N ILE A 708 -14.94 20.64 -25.70
CA ILE A 708 -15.03 19.31 -26.32
C ILE A 708 -16.49 19.10 -26.73
N PRO A 709 -16.79 18.89 -28.01
CA PRO A 709 -18.15 18.62 -28.45
C PRO A 709 -18.62 17.29 -27.86
N THR A 710 -19.86 17.29 -27.37
CA THR A 710 -20.39 16.20 -26.55
C THR A 710 -21.44 15.36 -27.27
N TYR A 711 -22.01 15.86 -28.38
CA TYR A 711 -23.12 15.25 -29.12
C TYR A 711 -23.05 15.56 -30.64
N PRO A 712 -23.68 14.73 -31.49
CA PRO A 712 -24.37 13.47 -31.15
C PRO A 712 -23.40 12.37 -30.71
N GLN A 713 -23.88 11.43 -29.89
CA GLN A 713 -23.11 10.23 -29.53
C GLN A 713 -23.72 9.03 -30.24
N ILE A 714 -22.92 8.32 -31.02
CA ILE A 714 -23.35 7.18 -31.83
C ILE A 714 -22.78 5.90 -31.21
N PHE A 715 -23.64 4.92 -30.96
CA PHE A 715 -23.28 3.64 -30.36
C PHE A 715 -23.70 2.50 -31.27
N ARG A 716 -22.78 1.58 -31.53
CA ARG A 716 -23.07 0.27 -32.09
C ARG A 716 -23.40 -0.68 -30.94
N LEU A 717 -24.57 -1.31 -31.02
CA LEU A 717 -25.02 -2.34 -30.08
C LEU A 717 -24.97 -3.68 -30.80
N ILE A 718 -24.13 -4.59 -30.31
CA ILE A 718 -23.91 -5.92 -30.88
C ILE A 718 -24.52 -6.95 -29.93
N PRO A 719 -25.59 -7.66 -30.33
CA PRO A 719 -26.19 -8.68 -29.48
C PRO A 719 -25.21 -9.80 -29.13
N LEU A 720 -25.08 -10.09 -27.83
CA LEU A 720 -24.36 -11.25 -27.29
C LEU A 720 -25.28 -12.46 -27.10
N LYS A 721 -26.59 -12.21 -27.06
CA LYS A 721 -27.69 -13.18 -26.97
C LYS A 721 -28.83 -12.71 -27.87
N GLU A 722 -29.83 -13.56 -28.08
CA GLU A 722 -31.05 -13.15 -28.80
C GLU A 722 -31.75 -12.01 -28.06
N VAL A 723 -31.72 -10.82 -28.66
CA VAL A 723 -32.40 -9.62 -28.18
C VAL A 723 -32.94 -8.91 -29.41
N GLU A 724 -34.25 -8.74 -29.48
CA GLU A 724 -34.89 -7.93 -30.51
C GLU A 724 -35.19 -6.53 -29.97
N ILE A 725 -34.60 -5.52 -30.59
CA ILE A 725 -34.83 -4.12 -30.25
C ILE A 725 -35.55 -3.44 -31.43
N PRO A 726 -36.76 -2.87 -31.22
CA PRO A 726 -37.46 -2.18 -32.29
C PRO A 726 -36.72 -0.90 -32.71
N SER A 727 -36.81 -0.53 -33.99
CA SER A 727 -36.36 0.78 -34.45
C SER A 727 -37.19 1.88 -33.78
N VAL A 728 -36.53 2.92 -33.29
CA VAL A 728 -37.18 4.07 -32.64
C VAL A 728 -36.54 5.34 -33.15
N ASP A 729 -37.31 6.37 -33.47
CA ASP A 729 -36.77 7.69 -33.81
C ASP A 729 -37.53 8.78 -33.03
N THR A 730 -36.80 9.48 -32.17
CA THR A 730 -37.32 10.58 -31.34
C THR A 730 -36.43 11.81 -31.49
N GLU A 731 -36.86 12.94 -30.92
CA GLU A 731 -36.01 14.14 -30.81
C GLU A 731 -34.77 13.90 -29.94
N GLU A 732 -34.84 12.98 -28.97
CA GLU A 732 -33.79 12.76 -27.98
C GLU A 732 -32.77 11.70 -28.42
N PHE A 733 -33.23 10.64 -29.08
CA PHE A 733 -32.40 9.56 -29.60
C PHE A 733 -33.05 8.85 -30.80
N SER A 734 -32.25 8.15 -31.59
CA SER A 734 -32.72 7.25 -32.65
C SER A 734 -31.99 5.91 -32.60
N LEU A 735 -32.71 4.81 -32.77
CA LEU A 735 -32.18 3.46 -32.89
C LEU A 735 -32.57 2.87 -34.24
N ARG A 736 -31.59 2.38 -35.00
CA ARG A 736 -31.76 1.75 -36.32
C ARG A 736 -31.21 0.33 -36.30
N VAL A 737 -31.87 -0.58 -37.01
CA VAL A 737 -31.38 -1.94 -37.23
C VAL A 737 -30.43 -1.94 -38.43
N ASN A 738 -29.23 -2.49 -38.23
CA ASN A 738 -28.23 -2.67 -39.27
C ASN A 738 -27.92 -4.17 -39.42
N LEU A 739 -27.23 -4.56 -40.50
CA LEU A 739 -26.88 -5.96 -40.78
C LEU A 739 -26.07 -6.64 -39.65
N SER A 740 -25.38 -5.87 -38.81
CA SER A 740 -24.49 -6.34 -37.75
C SER A 740 -24.99 -6.04 -36.32
N GLY A 741 -26.28 -5.71 -36.14
CA GLY A 741 -26.86 -5.36 -34.84
C GLY A 741 -27.68 -4.08 -34.90
N TYR A 742 -27.47 -3.16 -33.95
CA TYR A 742 -28.20 -1.90 -33.85
C TYR A 742 -27.28 -0.69 -33.78
N GLU A 743 -27.76 0.45 -34.26
CA GLU A 743 -27.09 1.74 -34.11
C GLU A 743 -27.99 2.70 -33.34
N LEU A 744 -27.54 3.09 -32.16
CA LEU A 744 -28.21 4.02 -31.28
C LEU A 744 -27.48 5.38 -31.32
N THR A 745 -28.16 6.42 -31.77
CA THR A 745 -27.68 7.80 -31.74
C THR A 745 -28.41 8.58 -30.65
N ILE A 746 -27.67 9.08 -29.66
CA ILE A 746 -28.18 10.05 -28.68
C ILE A 746 -27.95 11.45 -29.23
N LYS A 747 -29.03 12.20 -29.44
CA LYS A 747 -29.02 13.50 -30.14
C LYS A 747 -28.92 14.69 -29.18
N LYS A 748 -29.34 14.51 -27.92
CA LYS A 748 -29.52 15.61 -26.94
C LYS A 748 -28.69 15.41 -25.67
N GLU A 749 -28.18 16.52 -25.15
CA GLU A 749 -27.45 16.55 -23.88
C GLU A 749 -28.35 16.20 -22.68
N GLY A 750 -27.78 15.48 -21.71
CA GLY A 750 -28.48 15.02 -20.51
C GLY A 750 -29.16 13.66 -20.64
N ILE A 751 -29.20 13.08 -21.85
CA ILE A 751 -29.73 11.74 -22.09
C ILE A 751 -28.63 10.70 -21.85
N SER A 752 -28.86 9.82 -20.87
CA SER A 752 -27.93 8.73 -20.54
C SER A 752 -28.20 7.50 -21.40
N LEU A 753 -27.15 6.89 -21.94
CA LEU A 753 -27.22 5.63 -22.67
C LEU A 753 -27.96 4.54 -21.87
N PHE A 754 -27.58 4.30 -20.61
CA PHE A 754 -28.22 3.26 -19.81
C PHE A 754 -29.67 3.61 -19.46
N LYS A 755 -30.02 4.90 -19.39
CA LYS A 755 -31.41 5.31 -19.24
C LYS A 755 -32.23 4.88 -20.46
N VAL A 756 -31.73 5.15 -21.67
CA VAL A 756 -32.39 4.71 -22.91
C VAL A 756 -32.50 3.19 -22.95
N LEU A 757 -31.41 2.47 -22.70
CA LEU A 757 -31.42 1.00 -22.76
C LEU A 757 -32.35 0.36 -21.72
N ARG A 758 -32.33 0.83 -20.46
CA ARG A 758 -33.11 0.22 -19.37
C ARG A 758 -34.56 0.69 -19.32
N GLU A 759 -34.79 2.00 -19.39
CA GLU A 759 -36.12 2.57 -19.13
C GLU A 759 -36.97 2.67 -20.40
N VAL A 760 -36.34 2.85 -21.57
CA VAL A 760 -37.07 3.03 -22.83
C VAL A 760 -37.11 1.73 -23.64
N LEU A 761 -35.98 1.03 -23.72
CA LEU A 761 -35.86 -0.22 -24.47
C LEU A 761 -36.04 -1.47 -23.60
N MET A 762 -36.29 -1.31 -22.28
CA MET A 762 -36.59 -2.40 -21.33
C MET A 762 -35.51 -3.49 -21.26
N ILE A 763 -34.24 -3.10 -21.41
CA ILE A 763 -33.09 -4.00 -21.25
C ILE A 763 -32.48 -3.78 -19.86
N ASP A 764 -32.85 -4.61 -18.88
CA ASP A 764 -32.46 -4.44 -17.47
C ASP A 764 -30.94 -4.45 -17.25
N ASP A 765 -30.23 -5.42 -17.86
CA ASP A 765 -28.77 -5.53 -17.78
C ASP A 765 -28.13 -5.52 -19.18
N PRO A 766 -27.96 -4.33 -19.79
CA PRO A 766 -27.51 -4.23 -21.17
C PRO A 766 -26.13 -4.83 -21.43
N LEU A 767 -25.20 -4.76 -20.48
CA LEU A 767 -23.83 -5.26 -20.67
C LEU A 767 -23.76 -6.80 -20.64
N SER A 768 -24.79 -7.48 -20.13
CA SER A 768 -24.87 -8.95 -20.15
C SER A 768 -25.42 -9.51 -21.47
N VAL A 769 -26.04 -8.66 -22.29
CA VAL A 769 -26.73 -9.06 -23.53
C VAL A 769 -26.27 -8.28 -24.76
N LEU A 770 -25.56 -7.16 -24.60
CA LEU A 770 -25.00 -6.34 -25.67
C LEU A 770 -23.52 -6.06 -25.42
N SER A 771 -22.71 -6.18 -26.47
CA SER A 771 -21.44 -5.46 -26.58
C SER A 771 -21.72 -4.07 -27.15
N ILE A 772 -21.25 -3.02 -26.47
CA ILE A 772 -21.56 -1.64 -26.80
C ILE A 772 -20.25 -0.93 -27.16
N VAL A 773 -20.21 -0.35 -28.35
CA VAL A 773 -19.07 0.42 -28.86
C VAL A 773 -19.55 1.79 -29.26
N LYS A 774 -19.01 2.84 -28.65
CA LYS A 774 -19.19 4.22 -29.13
C LYS A 774 -18.33 4.41 -30.37
N LEU A 775 -18.99 4.80 -31.46
CA LEU A 775 -18.36 5.02 -32.76
C LEU A 775 -17.74 6.41 -32.83
N LYS A 776 -16.76 6.55 -33.72
CA LYS A 776 -16.21 7.86 -34.08
C LYS A 776 -17.32 8.78 -34.58
N ALA A 777 -17.54 9.87 -33.86
CA ALA A 777 -18.34 10.97 -34.36
C ALA A 777 -17.38 11.89 -35.13
N CYS A 778 -17.58 12.08 -36.43
CA CYS A 778 -16.80 13.00 -37.28
C CYS A 778 -17.03 14.46 -36.86
N ILE A 779 -16.53 14.82 -35.69
CA ILE A 779 -16.77 16.09 -35.00
C ILE A 779 -15.64 17.09 -35.31
N PHE A 780 -14.47 16.61 -35.73
CA PHE A 780 -13.28 17.42 -35.98
C PHE A 780 -12.54 17.04 -37.25
#